data_AF-A0A9D5YL38-F1
#
_entry.id   AF-A0A9D5YL38-F1
#
_cell.length_a   1.000
_cell.length_b   1.000
_cell.length_c   1.000
_cell.angle_alpha   90.00
_cell.angle_beta   90.00
_cell.angle_gamma   90.00
#
_symmetry.space_group_name_H-M   'P 1'
#
loop_
_entity.id
_entity.type
_entity.pdbx_description
1 polymer ?
#
loop_
_entity_poly.entity_id
_entity_poly.type
_entity_poly.pdbx_seq_one_letter_code
_entity_poly.pdbx_strand_id
1 'polypeptide(L)'
;MARLIPDKAKSKNEIYRGMTLTDLIIGTIAFLMIVFVAISALPLKLLIILAVIVITVLLLIRIDMQPNYIYVLHFLRHFVLNHRFARDVSDEILLDRKESKKKAFGELFTEEENAASAQEQALRQEELNRLLSDPNVSEEVKEKIRQHRAAEESRLAQNAPHATEDKMKCTPVEQLCAFTDISDDYIVYSNQYYGAVLELPIVEFGIFNKEQRSQMIENGFGKLLRSLTAEYCTNIVKLERPIKYTDYIQREQGRMERLKAAFDEGRLTEVELQACASILYDRIPSAQEPCFEDNVIVPFYYIVLFDGDRFRLENQISNAIQLLNEVQLPAKRLGNKELAVFLKYSNYLDFDEAQIEQIEQRDYAAWAMPQSVHIRAKHVEINQIVTHNLRTVAYPVSAEDAWLAEVFAIPSTKCVVKCKPMEQDKAIRAINISLQDLHCQLVNTKAEAKKANLQAKIDELSALLETLKLENEALSEVNAYITAYDIPATEEKQKKAYRSDLPRLPMIKKTVRRAFKHRDIRLNNMDFDQMYAFIGAQVSGYDPLQKSAHGIPVSSLAAGAPWIYTGISGFGDMLPNKSEDVSAVINSFSREEQEDEGATVVLAEPMIEEGDMTEIIVAMEPEKNEAISEDVATREECSGETLAEDHQTAEE
;
A
#
# COMPACT_ATOMS: atom_id res chain seq x y z
N MET A 1 5.17 -24.65 7.14
CA MET A 1 5.61 -24.97 8.52
C MET A 1 5.18 -23.80 9.37
N ALA A 2 4.73 -24.00 10.62
CA ALA A 2 4.43 -22.87 11.49
C ALA A 2 5.75 -22.19 11.87
N ARG A 3 5.90 -20.89 11.58
CA ARG A 3 7.09 -20.10 11.96
C ARG A 3 6.74 -19.27 13.18
N LEU A 4 7.58 -19.29 14.21
CA LEU A 4 7.30 -18.56 15.43
C LEU A 4 7.74 -17.10 15.29
N ILE A 5 6.88 -16.17 15.73
CA ILE A 5 7.26 -14.78 15.97
C ILE A 5 7.47 -14.64 17.47
N PRO A 6 8.69 -14.29 17.94
CA PRO A 6 8.94 -14.11 19.36
C PRO A 6 8.04 -12.98 19.89
N ASP A 7 7.51 -13.16 21.10
CA ASP A 7 6.85 -12.04 21.78
C ASP A 7 7.86 -10.90 21.97
N LYS A 8 7.34 -9.67 22.05
CA LYS A 8 8.20 -8.51 22.20
C LYS A 8 8.98 -8.66 23.51
N ALA A 9 10.30 -8.77 23.40
CA ALA A 9 11.18 -8.74 24.56
C ALA A 9 10.83 -7.51 25.40
N LYS A 10 10.51 -7.71 26.68
CA LYS A 10 10.13 -6.60 27.56
C LYS A 10 11.25 -5.57 27.53
N SER A 11 10.85 -4.30 27.43
CA SER A 11 11.83 -3.21 27.48
C SER A 11 12.61 -3.32 28.79
N LYS A 12 13.93 -3.04 28.77
CA LYS A 12 14.84 -3.10 29.93
C LYS A 12 14.39 -2.30 31.16
N ASN A 13 13.31 -1.51 31.02
CA ASN A 13 12.74 -0.66 32.06
C ASN A 13 11.58 -1.30 32.82
N GLU A 14 11.16 -2.54 32.54
CA GLU A 14 10.14 -3.22 33.34
C GLU A 14 10.77 -3.92 34.55
N ILE A 15 10.49 -3.42 35.76
CA ILE A 15 11.09 -3.90 37.02
C ILE A 15 10.27 -5.07 37.60
N TYR A 16 8.95 -5.04 37.40
CA TYR A 16 8.02 -6.08 37.84
C TYR A 16 6.88 -6.21 36.81
N ARG A 17 6.13 -7.33 36.82
CA ARG A 17 5.10 -7.65 35.82
C ARG A 17 4.13 -6.47 35.62
N GLY A 18 4.24 -5.78 34.48
CA GLY A 18 3.37 -4.65 34.15
C GLY A 18 3.65 -3.35 34.90
N MET A 19 4.81 -3.21 35.57
CA MET A 19 5.28 -1.94 36.14
C MET A 19 6.61 -1.53 35.51
N THR A 20 6.58 -0.42 34.78
CA THR A 20 7.78 0.22 34.25
C THR A 20 8.48 1.05 35.33
N LEU A 21 9.78 1.33 35.14
CA LEU A 21 10.55 2.27 35.96
C LEU A 21 9.86 3.64 36.01
N THR A 22 9.24 4.05 34.89
CA THR A 22 8.46 5.29 34.81
C THR A 22 7.21 5.23 35.70
N ASP A 23 6.53 4.08 35.75
CA ASP A 23 5.37 3.87 36.63
C ASP A 23 5.79 3.99 38.10
N LEU A 24 6.98 3.46 38.46
CA LEU A 24 7.56 3.61 39.81
C LEU A 24 7.85 5.09 40.13
N ILE A 25 8.46 5.83 39.20
CA ILE A 25 8.75 7.25 39.38
C ILE A 25 7.46 8.05 39.60
N ILE A 26 6.44 7.85 38.77
CA ILE A 26 5.14 8.52 38.91
C ILE A 26 4.51 8.19 40.27
N GLY A 27 4.57 6.91 40.68
CA GLY A 27 4.11 6.48 42.01
C GLY A 27 4.86 7.17 43.16
N THR A 28 6.18 7.30 43.06
CA THR A 28 6.98 7.99 44.09
C THR A 28 6.70 9.50 44.17
N ILE A 29 6.50 10.16 43.03
CA ILE A 29 6.12 11.58 42.98
C ILE A 29 4.75 11.78 43.60
N ALA A 30 3.77 10.93 43.25
CA ALA A 30 2.44 10.96 43.83
C ALA A 30 2.48 10.74 45.36
N PHE A 31 3.30 9.79 45.83
CA PHE A 31 3.50 9.55 47.26
C PHE A 31 4.09 10.78 47.98
N LEU A 32 5.13 11.39 47.42
CA LEU A 32 5.72 12.62 47.96
C LEU A 32 4.67 13.75 48.03
N MET A 33 3.90 13.94 46.96
CA MET A 33 2.81 14.94 46.93
C MET A 33 1.77 14.70 48.03
N ILE A 34 1.38 13.43 48.26
CA ILE A 34 0.44 13.07 49.33
C ILE A 34 1.03 13.41 50.71
N VAL A 35 2.31 13.10 50.95
CA VAL A 35 3.00 13.42 52.21
C VAL A 35 3.08 14.94 52.44
N PHE A 36 3.44 15.71 51.42
CA PHE A 36 3.47 17.18 51.50
C PHE A 36 2.10 17.78 51.82
N VAL A 37 1.03 17.29 51.17
CA VAL A 37 -0.34 17.76 51.45
C VAL A 37 -0.80 17.35 52.85
N ALA A 38 -0.39 16.17 53.35
CA ALA A 38 -0.73 15.71 54.68
C ALA A 38 -0.13 16.57 55.81
N ILE A 39 1.12 17.03 55.61
CA ILE A 39 1.84 17.92 56.54
C ILE A 39 1.32 19.37 56.47
N SER A 40 0.73 19.77 55.34
CA SER A 40 0.24 21.13 55.12
C SER A 40 -0.99 21.48 55.98
N ALA A 41 -1.11 22.78 56.30
CA ALA A 41 -2.21 23.36 57.09
C ALA A 41 -3.43 23.77 56.23
N LEU A 42 -3.63 23.15 55.07
CA LEU A 42 -4.70 23.51 54.14
C LEU A 42 -6.08 23.08 54.65
N PRO A 43 -7.10 23.97 54.65
CA PRO A 43 -8.49 23.57 54.80
C PRO A 43 -8.87 22.77 53.55
N LEU A 44 -9.36 21.53 53.70
CA LEU A 44 -9.66 20.54 52.64
C LEU A 44 -8.52 19.58 52.23
N LYS A 45 -7.45 19.43 53.02
CA LYS A 45 -6.34 18.50 52.70
C LYS A 45 -6.75 17.05 52.37
N LEU A 46 -7.79 16.50 53.01
CA LEU A 46 -8.28 15.14 52.73
C LEU A 46 -8.88 15.00 51.31
N LEU A 47 -9.60 16.01 50.82
CA LEU A 47 -10.15 16.00 49.47
C LEU A 47 -9.03 16.11 48.42
N ILE A 48 -8.01 16.91 48.70
CA ILE A 48 -6.85 17.05 47.81
C ILE A 48 -6.07 15.73 47.74
N ILE A 49 -5.84 15.05 48.87
CA ILE A 49 -5.21 13.73 48.90
C ILE A 49 -6.02 12.72 48.09
N LEU A 50 -7.34 12.67 48.29
CA LEU A 50 -8.22 11.79 47.53
C LEU A 50 -8.14 12.08 46.03
N ALA A 51 -8.15 13.35 45.62
CA ALA A 51 -8.02 13.75 44.23
C ALA A 51 -6.67 13.31 43.62
N VAL A 52 -5.56 13.49 44.34
CA VAL A 52 -4.23 13.05 43.89
C VAL A 52 -4.18 11.53 43.72
N ILE A 53 -4.76 10.77 44.65
CA ILE A 53 -4.84 9.30 44.54
C ILE A 53 -5.65 8.91 43.30
N VAL A 54 -6.84 9.50 43.10
CA VAL A 54 -7.70 9.19 41.95
C VAL A 54 -7.00 9.51 40.63
N ILE A 55 -6.34 10.66 40.52
CA ILE A 55 -5.58 11.05 39.32
C ILE A 55 -4.41 10.09 39.08
N THR A 56 -3.68 9.71 40.13
CA THR A 56 -2.54 8.79 40.02
C THR A 56 -2.99 7.41 39.54
N VAL A 57 -4.10 6.89 40.07
CA VAL A 57 -4.71 5.64 39.61
C VAL A 57 -5.13 5.77 38.15
N LEU A 58 -5.80 6.87 37.76
CA LEU A 58 -6.22 7.11 36.38
C LEU A 58 -5.04 7.15 35.39
N LEU A 59 -3.90 7.71 35.79
CA LEU A 59 -2.69 7.78 34.98
C LEU A 59 -1.99 6.43 34.81
N LEU A 60 -2.06 5.57 35.84
CA LEU A 60 -1.43 4.24 35.83
C LEU A 60 -2.31 3.15 35.19
N ILE A 61 -3.63 3.37 35.07
CA ILE A 61 -4.50 2.49 34.28
C ILE A 61 -3.96 2.40 32.85
N ARG A 62 -3.86 1.17 32.33
CA ARG A 62 -3.41 0.92 30.96
C ARG A 62 -4.62 0.86 30.03
N ILE A 63 -4.59 1.68 28.98
CA ILE A 63 -5.55 1.65 27.88
C ILE A 63 -4.77 1.18 26.65
N ASP A 64 -5.23 0.13 25.97
CA ASP A 64 -4.56 -0.42 24.77
C ASP A 64 -3.04 -0.66 24.94
N MET A 65 -2.66 -1.33 26.05
CA MET A 65 -1.28 -1.71 26.42
C MET A 65 -0.33 -0.56 26.80
N GLN A 66 -0.72 0.70 26.63
CA GLN A 66 0.05 1.85 27.08
C GLN A 66 -0.57 2.45 28.35
N PRO A 67 0.25 2.85 29.34
CA PRO A 67 -0.26 3.57 30.49
C PRO A 67 -0.81 4.94 30.07
N ASN A 68 -1.89 5.36 30.73
CA ASN A 68 -2.67 6.53 30.33
C ASN A 68 -1.86 7.85 30.36
N TYR A 69 -0.79 7.94 31.17
CA TYR A 69 0.10 9.10 31.12
C TYR A 69 0.80 9.30 29.77
N ILE A 70 1.02 8.24 28.98
CA ILE A 70 1.58 8.36 27.64
C ILE A 70 0.56 9.06 26.72
N TYR A 71 -0.72 8.70 26.83
CA TYR A 71 -1.80 9.38 26.12
C TYR A 71 -1.91 10.85 26.51
N VAL A 72 -1.77 11.18 27.79
CA VAL A 72 -1.75 12.58 28.26
C VAL A 72 -0.55 13.34 27.66
N LEU A 73 0.61 12.71 27.56
CA LEU A 73 1.78 13.30 26.93
C LEU A 73 1.59 13.52 25.43
N HIS A 74 1.02 12.54 24.73
CA HIS A 74 0.66 12.67 23.31
C HIS A 74 -0.37 13.79 23.10
N PHE A 75 -1.38 13.87 23.98
CA PHE A 75 -2.37 14.95 23.99
C PHE A 75 -1.70 16.31 24.14
N LEU A 76 -0.85 16.50 25.16
CA LEU A 76 -0.14 17.77 25.38
C LEU A 76 0.75 18.13 24.18
N ARG A 77 1.49 17.15 23.64
CA ARG A 77 2.33 17.34 22.46
C ARG A 77 1.51 17.73 21.24
N HIS A 78 0.33 17.14 21.05
CA HIS A 78 -0.56 17.47 19.95
C HIS A 78 -0.88 18.96 19.92
N PHE A 79 -1.23 19.59 21.06
CA PHE A 79 -1.55 21.03 21.10
C PHE A 79 -0.39 21.98 20.76
N VAL A 80 0.86 21.52 20.88
CA VAL A 80 2.04 22.35 20.61
C VAL A 80 2.44 22.26 19.14
N LEU A 81 2.08 21.19 18.44
CA LEU A 81 2.49 20.94 17.07
C LEU A 81 1.62 21.71 16.06
N ASN A 82 2.21 22.09 14.93
CA ASN A 82 1.45 22.66 13.82
C ASN A 82 0.53 21.61 13.21
N HIS A 83 -0.71 22.00 12.96
CA HIS A 83 -1.76 21.09 12.50
C HIS A 83 -2.14 21.27 11.02
N ARG A 84 -1.71 22.36 10.38
CA ARG A 84 -2.09 22.71 9.02
C ARG A 84 -0.84 22.85 8.17
N PHE A 85 -0.75 21.99 7.17
CA PHE A 85 0.28 22.02 6.15
C PHE A 85 -0.39 22.22 4.80
N ALA A 86 0.13 23.14 4.00
CA ALA A 86 -0.31 23.33 2.62
C ALA A 86 0.90 23.51 1.71
N ARG A 87 0.78 23.06 0.46
CA ARG A 87 1.76 23.31 -0.59
C ARG A 87 1.52 24.71 -1.16
N ASP A 88 2.60 25.44 -1.47
CA ASP A 88 2.50 26.81 -2.00
C ASP A 88 1.92 26.85 -3.42
N VAL A 89 2.14 25.79 -4.20
CA VAL A 89 1.67 25.66 -5.58
C VAL A 89 0.52 24.65 -5.64
N SER A 90 -0.62 24.93 -6.27
CA SER A 90 -1.70 23.94 -6.47
C SER A 90 -1.43 23.07 -7.71
N ASP A 91 -2.10 21.90 -7.82
CA ASP A 91 -1.91 21.04 -9.01
C ASP A 91 -2.39 21.76 -10.28
N GLU A 92 -3.45 22.57 -10.18
CA GLU A 92 -3.94 23.42 -11.28
C GLU A 92 -2.85 24.36 -11.81
N ILE A 93 -2.07 25.00 -10.93
CA ILE A 93 -0.99 25.92 -11.34
C ILE A 93 0.16 25.15 -11.99
N LEU A 94 0.46 23.93 -11.54
CA LEU A 94 1.50 23.09 -12.16
C LEU A 94 1.11 22.66 -13.58
N LEU A 95 -0.16 22.32 -13.79
CA LEU A 95 -0.72 21.97 -15.09
C LEU A 95 -0.80 23.20 -16.00
N ASP A 96 -1.29 24.33 -15.47
CA ASP A 96 -1.43 25.59 -16.21
C ASP A 96 -0.07 26.20 -16.54
N ARG A 97 1.02 25.96 -15.79
CA ARG A 97 2.35 26.51 -16.13
C ARG A 97 2.80 26.20 -17.57
N LYS A 98 2.37 25.06 -18.12
CA LYS A 98 2.66 24.65 -19.50
C LYS A 98 1.65 25.25 -20.50
N GLU A 99 0.38 25.39 -20.11
CA GLU A 99 -0.60 26.15 -20.88
C GLU A 99 -0.27 27.64 -20.92
N SER A 100 0.17 28.22 -19.82
CA SER A 100 0.69 29.57 -19.65
C SER A 100 1.96 29.80 -20.46
N LYS A 101 2.88 28.83 -20.56
CA LYS A 101 4.01 28.90 -21.52
C LYS A 101 3.52 28.87 -22.98
N LYS A 102 2.49 28.08 -23.30
CA LYS A 102 1.86 28.04 -24.64
C LYS A 102 1.07 29.33 -24.95
N LYS A 103 0.34 29.87 -23.98
CA LYS A 103 -0.44 31.11 -24.05
C LYS A 103 0.49 32.31 -24.15
N ALA A 104 1.55 32.41 -23.32
CA ALA A 104 2.55 33.47 -23.43
C ALA A 104 3.23 33.52 -24.81
N PHE A 105 3.41 32.37 -25.46
CA PHE A 105 3.93 32.31 -26.83
C PHE A 105 2.90 32.74 -27.89
N GLY A 106 1.60 32.56 -27.63
CA GLY A 106 0.51 33.06 -28.47
C GLY A 106 0.09 34.52 -28.18
N GLU A 107 0.30 34.99 -26.95
CA GLU A 107 -0.02 36.32 -26.45
C GLU A 107 0.98 37.39 -26.93
N LEU A 108 2.22 36.98 -27.20
CA LEU A 108 3.21 37.80 -27.92
C LEU A 108 2.72 38.27 -29.29
N PHE A 109 1.70 37.62 -29.88
CA PHE A 109 1.07 38.01 -31.14
C PHE A 109 -0.28 38.75 -30.96
N THR A 110 -0.79 38.89 -29.73
CA THR A 110 -2.07 39.57 -29.40
C THR A 110 -1.92 40.79 -28.48
N GLU A 111 -0.73 41.06 -27.93
CA GLU A 111 -0.45 42.27 -27.12
C GLU A 111 -0.69 43.58 -27.88
N GLU A 112 -0.54 43.61 -29.21
CA GLU A 112 -0.82 44.81 -30.02
C GLU A 112 -2.31 45.19 -30.05
N GLU A 113 -3.24 44.22 -29.96
CA GLU A 113 -4.69 44.48 -29.94
C GLU A 113 -5.22 44.81 -28.53
N ASN A 114 -4.62 44.22 -27.49
CA ASN A 114 -5.02 44.46 -26.10
C ASN A 114 -4.51 45.79 -25.55
N ALA A 115 -3.37 46.29 -26.01
CA ALA A 115 -2.88 47.62 -25.65
C ALA A 115 -3.83 48.75 -26.13
N ALA A 116 -4.48 48.56 -27.29
CA ALA A 116 -5.43 49.52 -27.84
C ALA A 116 -6.75 49.59 -27.05
N SER A 117 -7.28 48.46 -26.58
CA SER A 117 -8.52 48.42 -25.78
C SER A 117 -8.32 48.91 -24.33
N ALA A 118 -7.14 48.70 -23.75
CA ALA A 118 -6.78 49.22 -22.43
C ALA A 118 -6.63 50.75 -22.42
N GLN A 119 -6.07 51.35 -23.48
CA GLN A 119 -6.04 52.80 -23.66
C GLN A 119 -7.46 53.40 -23.76
N GLU A 120 -8.38 52.73 -24.46
CA GLU A 120 -9.75 53.18 -24.63
C GLU A 120 -10.55 53.13 -23.30
N GLN A 121 -10.32 52.13 -22.46
CA GLN A 121 -10.94 52.02 -21.14
C GLN A 121 -10.40 53.05 -20.14
N ALA A 122 -9.10 53.35 -20.18
CA ALA A 122 -8.50 54.40 -19.37
C ALA A 122 -9.06 55.79 -19.73
N LEU A 123 -9.24 56.07 -21.03
CA LEU A 123 -9.85 57.31 -21.52
C LEU A 123 -11.30 57.47 -21.01
N ARG A 124 -12.10 56.39 -21.05
CA ARG A 124 -13.47 56.39 -20.51
C ARG A 124 -13.52 56.61 -18.99
N GLN A 125 -12.55 56.09 -18.24
CA GLN A 125 -12.46 56.32 -16.79
C GLN A 125 -12.08 57.77 -16.46
N GLU A 126 -11.19 58.39 -17.23
CA GLU A 126 -10.88 59.82 -17.12
C GLU A 126 -12.08 60.70 -17.47
N GLU A 127 -12.83 60.38 -18.52
CA GLU A 127 -14.06 61.09 -18.89
C GLU A 127 -15.13 61.00 -17.79
N LEU A 128 -15.32 59.82 -17.19
CA LEU A 128 -16.23 59.64 -16.04
C LEU A 128 -15.76 60.45 -14.82
N ASN A 129 -14.45 60.58 -14.59
CA ASN A 129 -13.91 61.44 -13.53
C ASN A 129 -14.16 62.93 -13.79
N ARG A 130 -14.04 63.39 -15.05
CA ARG A 130 -14.37 64.77 -15.45
C ARG A 130 -15.84 65.08 -15.22
N LEU A 131 -16.75 64.18 -15.62
CA LEU A 131 -18.20 64.32 -15.42
C LEU A 131 -18.62 64.39 -13.95
N LEU A 132 -17.88 63.72 -13.05
CA LEU A 132 -18.10 63.80 -11.61
C LEU A 132 -17.65 65.16 -11.03
N SER A 133 -16.61 65.77 -11.61
CA SER A 133 -16.03 67.04 -11.15
C SER A 133 -16.75 68.28 -11.66
N ASP A 134 -17.53 68.19 -12.75
CA ASP A 134 -18.20 69.33 -13.35
C ASP A 134 -19.40 69.83 -12.51
N PRO A 135 -19.48 71.14 -12.21
CA PRO A 135 -20.56 71.71 -11.38
C PRO A 135 -21.90 71.85 -12.12
N ASN A 136 -21.93 71.73 -13.44
CA ASN A 136 -23.13 71.89 -14.29
C ASN A 136 -23.89 70.57 -14.58
N VAL A 137 -23.40 69.43 -14.09
CA VAL A 137 -24.02 68.11 -14.32
C VAL A 137 -25.04 67.81 -13.22
N SER A 138 -26.25 67.37 -13.61
CA SER A 138 -27.34 66.98 -12.71
C SER A 138 -26.89 65.91 -11.70
N GLU A 139 -27.28 66.08 -10.42
CA GLU A 139 -26.93 65.17 -9.33
C GLU A 139 -27.40 63.73 -9.58
N GLU A 140 -28.53 63.52 -10.28
CA GLU A 140 -29.02 62.19 -10.65
C GLU A 140 -28.02 61.40 -11.54
N VAL A 141 -27.27 62.11 -12.40
CA VAL A 141 -26.26 61.49 -13.27
C VAL A 141 -25.02 61.12 -12.46
N LYS A 142 -24.61 61.98 -11.53
CA LYS A 142 -23.48 61.72 -10.62
C LYS A 142 -23.77 60.56 -9.68
N GLU A 143 -25.00 60.44 -9.19
CA GLU A 143 -25.44 59.31 -8.38
C GLU A 143 -25.40 57.99 -9.15
N LYS A 144 -25.84 57.96 -10.42
CA LYS A 144 -25.74 56.76 -11.26
C LYS A 144 -24.30 56.32 -11.51
N ILE A 145 -23.38 57.25 -11.73
CA ILE A 145 -21.95 56.94 -11.90
C ILE A 145 -21.36 56.37 -10.61
N ARG A 146 -21.71 56.92 -9.44
CA ARG A 146 -21.29 56.40 -8.13
C ARG A 146 -21.84 55.00 -7.85
N GLN A 147 -23.11 54.75 -8.21
CA GLN A 147 -23.74 53.43 -8.06
C GLN A 147 -23.08 52.38 -8.96
N HIS A 148 -22.75 52.74 -10.21
CA HIS A 148 -22.04 51.84 -11.13
C HIS A 148 -20.64 51.47 -10.60
N ARG A 149 -19.88 52.44 -10.07
CA ARG A 149 -18.57 52.18 -9.45
C ARG A 149 -18.68 51.30 -8.20
N ALA A 150 -19.62 51.61 -7.31
CA ALA A 150 -19.83 50.81 -6.11
C ALA A 150 -20.25 49.37 -6.46
N ALA A 151 -21.01 49.17 -7.53
CA ALA A 151 -21.41 47.85 -8.04
C ALA A 151 -20.22 47.08 -8.65
N GLU A 152 -19.31 47.75 -9.37
CA GLU A 152 -18.10 47.12 -9.92
C GLU A 152 -17.06 46.81 -8.83
N GLU A 153 -16.83 47.73 -7.89
CA GLU A 153 -15.94 47.52 -6.74
C GLU A 153 -16.45 46.40 -5.84
N SER A 154 -17.77 46.31 -5.61
CA SER A 154 -18.35 45.19 -4.87
C SER A 154 -18.28 43.87 -5.63
N ARG A 155 -18.40 43.86 -6.97
CA ARG A 155 -18.14 42.68 -7.81
C ARG A 155 -16.69 42.22 -7.72
N LEU A 156 -15.74 43.15 -7.78
CA LEU A 156 -14.30 42.87 -7.65
C LEU A 156 -13.94 42.42 -6.24
N ALA A 157 -14.57 42.97 -5.21
CA ALA A 157 -14.39 42.54 -3.82
C ALA A 157 -15.02 41.17 -3.52
N GLN A 158 -16.13 40.81 -4.18
CA GLN A 158 -16.74 39.46 -4.10
C GLN A 158 -15.91 38.42 -4.89
N ASN A 159 -15.28 38.84 -5.98
CA ASN A 159 -14.39 37.99 -6.79
C ASN A 159 -12.94 37.97 -6.28
N ALA A 160 -12.59 38.83 -5.31
CA ALA A 160 -11.33 38.73 -4.59
C ALA A 160 -11.37 37.43 -3.78
N PRO A 161 -10.46 36.47 -4.02
CA PRO A 161 -10.60 35.14 -3.44
C PRO A 161 -10.52 35.26 -1.92
N HIS A 162 -11.55 34.77 -1.22
CA HIS A 162 -11.57 34.48 0.22
C HIS A 162 -10.44 33.54 0.72
N ALA A 163 -9.42 33.28 -0.11
CA ALA A 163 -8.27 32.42 0.18
C ALA A 163 -7.09 33.14 0.85
N THR A 164 -7.11 34.48 0.98
CA THR A 164 -5.95 35.25 1.45
C THR A 164 -5.75 35.22 2.97
N GLU A 165 -6.79 35.07 3.78
CA GLU A 165 -6.65 35.04 5.25
C GLU A 165 -6.28 33.65 5.80
N ASP A 166 -6.71 32.56 5.15
CA ASP A 166 -6.39 31.17 5.58
C ASP A 166 -4.96 30.74 5.21
N LYS A 167 -4.32 31.40 4.24
CA LYS A 167 -2.93 31.13 3.84
C LYS A 167 -1.89 31.54 4.89
N MET A 168 -2.26 32.41 5.84
CA MET A 168 -1.32 33.08 6.73
C MET A 168 -0.87 32.24 7.95
N LYS A 169 -1.38 31.01 8.12
CA LYS A 169 -1.04 30.09 9.23
C LYS A 169 -0.72 28.65 8.77
N CYS A 170 -0.36 28.45 7.51
CA CYS A 170 -0.03 27.13 6.99
C CYS A 170 1.49 26.96 6.92
N THR A 171 2.00 25.86 7.47
CA THR A 171 3.41 25.46 7.29
C THR A 171 3.56 24.80 5.92
N PRO A 172 4.68 24.97 5.19
CA PRO A 172 4.87 24.26 3.93
C PRO A 172 4.87 22.73 4.14
N VAL A 173 4.19 22.00 3.25
CA VAL A 173 4.11 20.51 3.25
C VAL A 173 5.49 19.85 3.08
N GLU A 174 6.43 20.54 2.45
CA GLU A 174 7.81 20.08 2.25
C GLU A 174 8.52 19.72 3.56
N GLN A 175 8.13 20.32 4.68
CA GLN A 175 8.69 19.99 6.00
C GLN A 175 8.14 18.66 6.56
N LEU A 176 7.01 18.19 6.05
CA LEU A 176 6.33 16.97 6.51
C LEU A 176 6.64 15.77 5.60
N CYS A 177 6.75 15.98 4.30
CA CYS A 177 7.12 14.95 3.33
C CYS A 177 8.65 14.75 3.31
N ALA A 178 9.09 13.49 3.26
CA ALA A 178 10.51 13.17 3.37
C ALA A 178 11.28 13.27 2.03
N PHE A 179 10.62 13.00 0.91
CA PHE A 179 11.25 13.06 -0.41
C PHE A 179 11.30 14.49 -0.91
N THR A 180 12.38 14.85 -1.60
CA THR A 180 12.63 16.20 -2.10
C THR A 180 12.57 16.28 -3.61
N ASP A 181 13.11 15.27 -4.31
CA ASP A 181 13.20 15.26 -5.77
C ASP A 181 13.14 13.83 -6.35
N ILE A 182 12.92 13.71 -7.65
CA ILE A 182 12.96 12.44 -8.40
C ILE A 182 13.94 12.60 -9.57
N SER A 183 15.04 11.85 -9.54
CA SER A 183 16.10 11.95 -10.55
C SER A 183 16.71 10.58 -10.85
N ASP A 184 17.04 10.32 -12.12
CA ASP A 184 17.76 9.11 -12.56
C ASP A 184 17.13 7.78 -12.10
N ASP A 185 15.80 7.69 -12.06
CA ASP A 185 15.03 6.53 -11.58
C ASP A 185 15.23 6.24 -10.08
N TYR A 186 15.61 7.27 -9.30
CA TYR A 186 15.68 7.23 -7.85
C TYR A 186 14.85 8.36 -7.22
N ILE A 187 14.35 8.07 -6.01
CA ILE A 187 13.75 9.06 -5.13
C ILE A 187 14.87 9.67 -4.29
N VAL A 188 15.00 10.99 -4.31
CA VAL A 188 16.03 11.73 -3.56
C VAL A 188 15.45 12.23 -2.24
N TYR A 189 16.14 11.94 -1.13
CA TYR A 189 15.76 12.38 0.21
C TYR A 189 16.77 13.39 0.75
N SER A 190 16.55 14.69 0.48
CA SER A 190 17.41 15.79 0.96
C SER A 190 18.91 15.59 0.69
N ASN A 191 19.24 14.89 -0.40
CA ASN A 191 20.60 14.48 -0.78
C ASN A 191 21.37 13.70 0.30
N GLN A 192 20.67 13.04 1.24
CA GLN A 192 21.25 12.17 2.27
C GLN A 192 21.26 10.71 1.84
N TYR A 193 20.16 10.26 1.25
CA TYR A 193 20.00 8.90 0.76
C TYR A 193 19.04 8.86 -0.44
N TYR A 194 19.10 7.75 -1.16
CA TYR A 194 18.33 7.47 -2.35
C TYR A 194 17.39 6.29 -2.10
N GLY A 195 16.22 6.32 -2.71
CA GLY A 195 15.26 5.21 -2.69
C GLY A 195 15.00 4.68 -4.10
N ALA A 196 14.88 3.36 -4.24
CA ALA A 196 14.47 2.71 -5.47
C ALA A 196 13.29 1.80 -5.22
N VAL A 197 12.37 1.73 -6.19
CA VAL A 197 11.10 1.02 -6.06
C VAL A 197 11.04 -0.14 -7.05
N LEU A 198 10.74 -1.32 -6.53
CA LEU A 198 10.46 -2.54 -7.27
C LEU A 198 8.98 -2.88 -7.14
N GLU A 199 8.27 -2.96 -8.26
CA GLU A 199 6.92 -3.48 -8.36
C GLU A 199 6.95 -5.00 -8.39
N LEU A 200 6.06 -5.62 -7.62
CA LEU A 200 5.97 -7.06 -7.47
C LEU A 200 4.65 -7.56 -8.04
N PRO A 201 4.69 -8.65 -8.84
CA PRO A 201 3.48 -9.22 -9.38
C PRO A 201 2.67 -9.91 -8.28
N ILE A 202 1.35 -9.88 -8.46
CA ILE A 202 0.41 -10.65 -7.65
C ILE A 202 0.50 -12.10 -8.11
N VAL A 203 0.58 -13.04 -7.16
CA VAL A 203 0.64 -14.47 -7.47
C VAL A 203 -0.46 -15.22 -6.74
N GLU A 204 -1.11 -16.13 -7.47
CA GLU A 204 -2.14 -17.00 -6.91
C GLU A 204 -1.50 -18.17 -6.18
N PHE A 205 -1.26 -17.98 -4.88
CA PHE A 205 -0.58 -18.95 -4.02
C PHE A 205 -1.30 -20.31 -3.91
N GLY A 206 -2.59 -20.36 -4.24
CA GLY A 206 -3.41 -21.57 -4.15
C GLY A 206 -3.01 -22.66 -5.16
N ILE A 207 -2.43 -22.27 -6.30
CA ILE A 207 -2.06 -23.19 -7.38
C ILE A 207 -0.77 -23.96 -7.05
N PHE A 208 0.07 -23.42 -6.17
CA PHE A 208 1.40 -23.95 -5.93
C PHE A 208 1.43 -25.08 -4.89
N ASN A 209 2.29 -26.06 -5.15
CA ASN A 209 2.59 -27.12 -4.18
C ASN A 209 3.30 -26.55 -2.95
N LYS A 210 3.17 -27.23 -1.80
CA LYS A 210 3.77 -26.79 -0.52
C LYS A 210 5.28 -26.49 -0.62
N GLU A 211 6.01 -27.26 -1.42
CA GLU A 211 7.46 -27.08 -1.63
C GLU A 211 7.76 -25.82 -2.45
N GLN A 212 7.06 -25.62 -3.58
CA GLN A 212 7.16 -24.41 -4.39
C GLN A 212 6.84 -23.16 -3.58
N ARG A 213 5.78 -23.23 -2.76
CA ARG A 213 5.39 -22.17 -1.82
C ARG A 213 6.49 -21.84 -0.83
N SER A 214 7.11 -22.86 -0.25
CA SER A 214 8.21 -22.69 0.70
C SER A 214 9.46 -22.14 0.01
N GLN A 215 9.76 -22.56 -1.21
CA GLN A 215 10.85 -22.05 -2.03
C GLN A 215 10.65 -20.56 -2.36
N MET A 216 9.45 -20.15 -2.73
CA MET A 216 9.09 -18.75 -2.98
C MET A 216 9.30 -17.86 -1.76
N ILE A 217 8.84 -18.33 -0.60
CA ILE A 217 8.98 -17.60 0.66
C ILE A 217 10.46 -17.52 1.09
N GLU A 218 11.14 -18.66 1.20
CA GLU A 218 12.48 -18.72 1.79
C GLU A 218 13.58 -18.30 0.83
N ASN A 219 13.57 -18.84 -0.40
CA ASN A 219 14.63 -18.60 -1.39
C ASN A 219 14.42 -17.31 -2.20
N GLY A 220 13.18 -16.85 -2.36
CA GLY A 220 12.90 -15.56 -3.00
C GLY A 220 12.97 -14.44 -1.97
N PHE A 221 11.84 -14.18 -1.32
CA PHE A 221 11.67 -13.01 -0.46
C PHE A 221 12.54 -13.06 0.82
N GLY A 222 12.70 -14.24 1.41
CA GLY A 222 13.51 -14.45 2.61
C GLY A 222 15.00 -14.21 2.40
N LYS A 223 15.56 -14.65 1.26
CA LYS A 223 16.96 -14.32 0.88
C LYS A 223 17.13 -12.86 0.55
N LEU A 224 16.18 -12.26 -0.18
CA LEU A 224 16.17 -10.83 -0.47
C LEU A 224 16.28 -10.03 0.82
N LEU A 225 15.37 -10.24 1.77
CA LEU A 225 15.37 -9.53 3.04
C LEU A 225 16.63 -9.77 3.90
N ARG A 226 17.21 -10.97 3.84
CA ARG A 226 18.49 -11.29 4.52
C ARG A 226 19.68 -10.57 3.89
N SER A 227 19.65 -10.29 2.59
CA SER A 227 20.73 -9.60 1.87
C SER A 227 20.78 -8.08 2.12
N LEU A 228 19.76 -7.51 2.75
CA LEU A 228 19.62 -6.07 2.93
C LEU A 228 20.56 -5.51 4.01
N THR A 229 21.11 -4.33 3.74
CA THR A 229 22.02 -3.63 4.65
C THR A 229 21.27 -2.84 5.73
N ALA A 230 21.86 -2.74 6.92
CA ALA A 230 21.20 -2.26 8.14
C ALA A 230 21.03 -0.73 8.29
N GLU A 231 21.43 0.08 7.30
CA GLU A 231 21.47 1.54 7.46
C GLU A 231 20.06 2.15 7.53
N TYR A 232 19.22 1.83 6.54
CA TYR A 232 17.86 2.36 6.41
C TYR A 232 16.79 1.28 6.53
N CYS A 233 15.55 1.69 6.85
CA CYS A 233 14.41 0.79 6.88
C CYS A 233 13.93 0.50 5.44
N THR A 234 13.85 -0.76 5.06
CA THR A 234 13.21 -1.19 3.81
C THR A 234 11.69 -1.14 3.96
N ASN A 235 10.99 -0.68 2.93
CA ASN A 235 9.54 -0.58 2.98
C ASN A 235 8.88 -1.59 2.05
N ILE A 236 7.96 -2.38 2.59
CA ILE A 236 7.01 -3.18 1.82
C ILE A 236 5.71 -2.38 1.77
N VAL A 237 5.26 -2.02 0.58
CA VAL A 237 4.16 -1.08 0.38
C VAL A 237 3.05 -1.75 -0.41
N LYS A 238 1.83 -1.68 0.11
CA LYS A 238 0.59 -1.96 -0.62
C LYS A 238 -0.08 -0.63 -0.96
N LEU A 239 -0.29 -0.39 -2.25
CA LEU A 239 -1.12 0.71 -2.75
C LEU A 239 -2.30 0.15 -3.52
N GLU A 240 -3.36 0.94 -3.62
CA GLU A 240 -4.49 0.62 -4.48
C GLU A 240 -4.40 1.52 -5.71
N ARG A 241 -4.66 0.97 -6.90
CA ARG A 241 -4.55 1.70 -8.16
C ARG A 241 -5.57 1.13 -9.16
N PRO A 242 -6.18 1.95 -10.02
CA PRO A 242 -6.95 1.46 -11.16
C PRO A 242 -6.09 0.59 -12.07
N ILE A 243 -6.58 -0.59 -12.42
CA ILE A 243 -5.87 -1.46 -13.35
C ILE A 243 -5.82 -0.80 -14.73
N LYS A 244 -4.66 -0.87 -15.39
CA LYS A 244 -4.48 -0.36 -16.75
C LYS A 244 -4.00 -1.49 -17.64
N TYR A 245 -4.87 -1.91 -18.55
CA TYR A 245 -4.56 -2.92 -19.55
C TYR A 245 -3.86 -2.35 -20.78
N THR A 246 -3.19 -1.19 -20.71
CA THR A 246 -2.55 -0.56 -21.86
C THR A 246 -1.57 -1.50 -22.57
N ASP A 247 -0.69 -2.14 -21.79
CA ASP A 247 0.29 -3.09 -22.34
C ASP A 247 -0.39 -4.33 -22.92
N TYR A 248 -1.45 -4.81 -22.27
CA TYR A 248 -2.23 -5.96 -22.75
C TYR A 248 -2.96 -5.64 -24.06
N ILE A 249 -3.63 -4.49 -24.13
CA ILE A 249 -4.32 -4.00 -25.33
C ILE A 249 -3.32 -3.85 -26.49
N GLN A 250 -2.13 -3.31 -26.23
CA GLN A 250 -1.08 -3.20 -27.26
C GLN A 250 -0.61 -4.58 -27.75
N ARG A 251 -0.48 -5.58 -26.86
CA ARG A 251 -0.14 -6.94 -27.25
C ARG A 251 -1.24 -7.58 -28.09
N GLU A 252 -2.50 -7.46 -27.69
CA GLU A 252 -3.64 -8.02 -28.43
C GLU A 252 -3.81 -7.33 -29.80
N GLN A 253 -3.59 -6.02 -29.89
CA GLN A 253 -3.54 -5.28 -31.16
C GLN A 253 -2.38 -5.78 -32.05
N GLY A 254 -1.19 -5.97 -31.48
CA GLY A 254 -0.05 -6.54 -32.21
C GLY A 254 -0.28 -7.98 -32.66
N ARG A 255 -1.05 -8.79 -31.90
CA ARG A 255 -1.45 -10.14 -32.29
C ARG A 255 -2.43 -10.11 -33.47
N MET A 256 -3.37 -9.17 -33.47
CA MET A 256 -4.27 -8.93 -34.61
C MET A 256 -3.49 -8.56 -35.87
N GLU A 257 -2.47 -7.71 -35.76
CA GLU A 257 -1.59 -7.36 -36.89
C GLU A 257 -0.80 -8.57 -37.40
N ARG A 258 -0.25 -9.39 -36.49
CA ARG A 258 0.43 -10.64 -36.86
C ARG A 258 -0.47 -11.64 -37.58
N LEU A 259 -1.72 -11.79 -37.15
CA LEU A 259 -2.70 -12.67 -37.82
C LEU A 259 -3.02 -12.18 -39.24
N LYS A 260 -3.17 -10.87 -39.44
CA LYS A 260 -3.37 -10.29 -40.77
C LYS A 260 -2.17 -10.56 -41.68
N ALA A 261 -0.95 -10.35 -41.18
CA ALA A 261 0.26 -10.65 -41.93
C ALA A 261 0.36 -12.13 -42.31
N ALA A 262 0.04 -13.05 -41.39
CA ALA A 262 0.08 -14.49 -41.65
C ALA A 262 -0.98 -14.96 -42.65
N PHE A 263 -2.14 -14.28 -42.72
CA PHE A 263 -3.12 -14.49 -43.78
C PHE A 263 -2.61 -13.98 -45.14
N ASP A 264 -2.00 -12.80 -45.18
CA ASP A 264 -1.41 -12.24 -46.41
C ASP A 264 -0.29 -13.15 -46.97
N GLU A 265 0.44 -13.83 -46.08
CA GLU A 265 1.47 -14.82 -46.42
C GLU A 265 0.89 -16.20 -46.82
N GLY A 266 -0.43 -16.40 -46.71
CA GLY A 266 -1.11 -17.64 -47.06
C GLY A 266 -0.95 -18.78 -46.05
N ARG A 267 -0.51 -18.48 -44.81
CA ARG A 267 -0.32 -19.48 -43.74
C ARG A 267 -1.60 -19.83 -42.97
N LEU A 268 -2.65 -19.01 -43.09
CA LEU A 268 -3.96 -19.22 -42.46
C LEU A 268 -5.08 -19.28 -43.48
N THR A 269 -6.10 -20.08 -43.18
CA THR A 269 -7.36 -20.07 -43.93
C THR A 269 -8.27 -18.91 -43.47
N GLU A 270 -9.19 -18.48 -44.33
CA GLU A 270 -10.14 -17.40 -44.01
C GLU A 270 -11.03 -17.73 -42.80
N VAL A 271 -11.39 -19.01 -42.64
CA VAL A 271 -12.21 -19.49 -41.52
C VAL A 271 -11.45 -19.39 -40.19
N GLU A 272 -10.18 -19.79 -40.16
CA GLU A 272 -9.33 -19.70 -38.97
C GLU A 272 -9.04 -18.25 -38.60
N LEU A 273 -8.82 -17.39 -39.59
CA LEU A 273 -8.64 -15.95 -39.37
C LEU A 273 -9.91 -15.35 -38.76
N GLN A 274 -11.08 -15.66 -39.32
CA GLN A 274 -12.35 -15.12 -38.84
C GLN A 274 -12.62 -15.52 -37.38
N ALA A 275 -12.38 -16.79 -37.03
CA ALA A 275 -12.54 -17.28 -35.66
C ALA A 275 -11.53 -16.66 -34.68
N CYS A 276 -10.26 -16.53 -35.08
CA CYS A 276 -9.25 -15.87 -34.25
C CYS A 276 -9.54 -14.37 -34.08
N ALA A 277 -9.96 -13.71 -35.16
CA ALA A 277 -10.27 -12.29 -35.15
C ALA A 277 -11.50 -11.99 -34.29
N SER A 278 -12.56 -12.80 -34.33
CA SER A 278 -13.74 -12.60 -33.48
C SER A 278 -13.37 -12.65 -31.99
N ILE A 279 -12.54 -13.60 -31.58
CA ILE A 279 -12.07 -13.70 -30.19
C ILE A 279 -11.31 -12.43 -29.78
N LEU A 280 -10.41 -11.93 -30.62
CA LEU A 280 -9.64 -10.71 -30.32
C LEU A 280 -10.52 -9.45 -30.31
N TYR A 281 -11.49 -9.36 -31.21
CA TYR A 281 -12.45 -8.25 -31.24
C TYR A 281 -13.38 -8.23 -30.02
N ASP A 282 -13.64 -9.38 -29.40
CA ASP A 282 -14.38 -9.43 -28.13
C ASP A 282 -13.47 -9.08 -26.93
N ARG A 283 -12.21 -9.53 -26.97
CA ARG A 283 -11.24 -9.30 -25.87
C ARG A 283 -10.80 -7.85 -25.71
N ILE A 284 -10.50 -7.16 -26.81
CA ILE A 284 -9.96 -5.78 -26.75
C ILE A 284 -10.94 -4.82 -26.07
N PRO A 285 -12.23 -4.75 -26.46
CA PRO A 285 -13.23 -3.93 -25.77
C PRO A 285 -13.41 -4.36 -24.31
N SER A 286 -13.45 -5.67 -24.04
CA SER A 286 -13.57 -6.19 -22.67
C SER A 286 -12.41 -5.74 -21.76
N ALA A 287 -11.20 -5.56 -22.31
CA ALA A 287 -10.06 -5.01 -21.59
C ALA A 287 -10.08 -3.47 -21.50
N GLN A 288 -10.71 -2.80 -22.45
CA GLN A 288 -10.85 -1.34 -22.49
C GLN A 288 -11.91 -0.82 -21.51
N GLU A 289 -13.05 -1.50 -21.39
CA GLU A 289 -14.14 -1.13 -20.46
C GLU A 289 -13.65 -0.80 -19.03
N PRO A 290 -12.89 -1.67 -18.34
CA PRO A 290 -12.40 -1.39 -16.97
C PRO A 290 -11.34 -0.28 -16.91
N CYS A 291 -10.75 0.12 -18.05
CA CYS A 291 -9.77 1.21 -18.10
C CYS A 291 -10.42 2.61 -18.23
N PHE A 292 -11.64 2.69 -18.76
CA PHE A 292 -12.26 3.98 -19.13
C PHE A 292 -13.64 4.21 -18.49
N GLU A 293 -14.47 3.18 -18.36
CA GLU A 293 -15.85 3.32 -17.86
C GLU A 293 -15.93 3.00 -16.36
N ASP A 294 -15.52 1.80 -15.99
CA ASP A 294 -15.57 1.29 -14.62
C ASP A 294 -14.14 1.10 -14.09
N ASN A 295 -13.53 2.14 -13.52
CA ASN A 295 -12.18 2.07 -12.94
C ASN A 295 -12.12 0.97 -11.85
N VAL A 296 -11.59 -0.21 -12.20
CA VAL A 296 -11.42 -1.31 -11.24
C VAL A 296 -10.15 -1.09 -10.44
N ILE A 297 -10.31 -0.82 -9.15
CA ILE A 297 -9.20 -0.62 -8.23
C ILE A 297 -8.70 -1.96 -7.70
N VAL A 298 -7.41 -2.23 -7.90
CA VAL A 298 -6.73 -3.43 -7.42
C VAL A 298 -5.52 -3.06 -6.55
N PRO A 299 -5.10 -3.93 -5.60
CA PRO A 299 -3.91 -3.69 -4.80
C PRO A 299 -2.63 -4.05 -5.57
N PHE A 300 -1.70 -3.10 -5.64
CA PHE A 300 -0.35 -3.27 -6.14
C PHE A 300 0.65 -3.34 -4.99
N TYR A 301 1.68 -4.18 -5.15
CA TYR A 301 2.69 -4.43 -4.14
C TYR A 301 4.06 -3.93 -4.60
N TYR A 302 4.76 -3.26 -3.69
CA TYR A 302 6.07 -2.68 -3.97
C TYR A 302 7.04 -2.99 -2.83
N ILE A 303 8.31 -3.20 -3.17
CA ILE A 303 9.42 -3.11 -2.23
C ILE A 303 10.21 -1.85 -2.55
N VAL A 304 10.51 -1.06 -1.52
CA VAL A 304 11.36 0.12 -1.62
C VAL A 304 12.62 -0.08 -0.81
N LEU A 305 13.75 -0.07 -1.51
CA LEU A 305 15.10 -0.17 -0.94
C LEU A 305 15.70 1.23 -0.80
N PHE A 306 16.53 1.43 0.22
CA PHE A 306 17.19 2.71 0.49
C PHE A 306 18.66 2.52 0.81
N ASP A 307 19.51 3.38 0.25
CA ASP A 307 20.93 3.43 0.54
C ASP A 307 21.44 4.88 0.40
N GLY A 308 22.53 5.21 1.10
CA GLY A 308 23.23 6.48 0.91
C GLY A 308 23.91 6.58 -0.45
N ASP A 309 24.42 5.45 -0.96
CA ASP A 309 25.18 5.39 -2.21
C ASP A 309 24.35 4.84 -3.38
N ARG A 310 24.27 5.58 -4.49
CA ARG A 310 23.54 5.15 -5.69
C ARG A 310 24.05 3.82 -6.27
N PHE A 311 25.37 3.63 -6.31
CA PHE A 311 25.98 2.42 -6.86
C PHE A 311 25.67 1.17 -6.02
N ARG A 312 25.65 1.31 -4.69
CA ARG A 312 25.29 0.20 -3.79
C ARG A 312 23.82 -0.17 -3.96
N LEU A 313 22.97 0.84 -4.03
CA LEU A 313 21.54 0.67 -4.28
C LEU A 313 21.29 -0.06 -5.60
N GLU A 314 22.00 0.31 -6.68
CA GLU A 314 21.88 -0.36 -7.98
C GLU A 314 22.25 -1.84 -7.93
N ASN A 315 23.34 -2.17 -7.24
CA ASN A 315 23.75 -3.57 -7.05
C ASN A 315 22.71 -4.34 -6.22
N GLN A 316 22.14 -3.73 -5.18
CA GLN A 316 21.08 -4.33 -4.37
C GLN A 316 19.82 -4.61 -5.20
N ILE A 317 19.41 -3.66 -6.05
CA ILE A 317 18.26 -3.82 -6.96
C ILE A 317 18.52 -4.95 -7.96
N SER A 318 19.70 -4.97 -8.58
CA SER A 318 20.06 -5.99 -9.58
C SER A 318 20.04 -7.39 -8.96
N ASN A 319 20.60 -7.53 -7.75
CA ASN A 319 20.55 -8.76 -6.98
C ASN A 319 19.12 -9.13 -6.60
N ALA A 320 18.28 -8.16 -6.21
CA ALA A 320 16.89 -8.40 -5.87
C ALA A 320 16.07 -8.91 -7.05
N ILE A 321 16.24 -8.31 -8.23
CA ILE A 321 15.58 -8.76 -9.47
C ILE A 321 16.02 -10.17 -9.82
N GLN A 322 17.33 -10.48 -9.71
CA GLN A 322 17.84 -11.83 -9.97
C GLN A 322 17.22 -12.87 -9.02
N LEU A 323 17.22 -12.60 -7.71
CA LEU A 323 16.66 -13.51 -6.70
C LEU A 323 15.15 -13.75 -6.89
N LEU A 324 14.41 -12.72 -7.30
CA LEU A 324 12.97 -12.85 -7.53
C LEU A 324 12.67 -13.59 -8.85
N ASN A 325 13.46 -13.35 -9.90
CA ASN A 325 13.38 -14.09 -11.16
C ASN A 325 13.66 -15.59 -10.98
N GLU A 326 14.62 -15.96 -10.12
CA GLU A 326 14.91 -17.37 -9.78
C GLU A 326 13.69 -18.12 -9.23
N VAL A 327 12.72 -17.40 -8.65
CA VAL A 327 11.49 -17.99 -8.10
C VAL A 327 10.24 -17.62 -8.89
N GLN A 328 10.39 -17.31 -10.18
CA GLN A 328 9.28 -17.00 -11.09
C GLN A 328 8.43 -15.80 -10.63
N LEU A 329 9.07 -14.86 -9.91
CA LEU A 329 8.49 -13.57 -9.52
C LEU A 329 9.18 -12.44 -10.27
N PRO A 330 8.83 -12.16 -11.53
CA PRO A 330 9.47 -11.08 -12.28
C PRO A 330 9.14 -9.72 -11.66
N ALA A 331 10.11 -9.14 -10.97
CA ALA A 331 9.99 -7.81 -10.39
C ALA A 331 10.32 -6.73 -11.42
N LYS A 332 9.45 -5.72 -11.56
CA LYS A 332 9.66 -4.59 -12.47
C LYS A 332 10.23 -3.41 -11.69
N ARG A 333 11.34 -2.82 -12.15
CA ARG A 333 11.82 -1.53 -11.63
C ARG A 333 10.99 -0.39 -12.19
N LEU A 334 10.59 0.54 -11.33
CA LEU A 334 9.84 1.73 -11.75
C LEU A 334 10.76 2.80 -12.35
N GLY A 335 10.33 3.39 -13.48
CA GLY A 335 10.99 4.55 -14.08
C GLY A 335 10.52 5.89 -13.48
N ASN A 336 11.17 7.01 -13.82
CA ASN A 336 10.86 8.35 -13.29
C ASN A 336 9.36 8.75 -13.30
N LYS A 337 8.65 8.47 -14.41
CA LYS A 337 7.21 8.77 -14.51
C LYS A 337 6.39 7.90 -13.56
N GLU A 338 6.66 6.60 -13.58
CA GLU A 338 5.97 5.62 -12.74
C GLU A 338 6.26 5.88 -11.24
N LEU A 339 7.47 6.32 -10.89
CA LEU A 339 7.84 6.72 -9.53
C LEU A 339 7.02 7.92 -9.03
N ALA A 340 6.80 8.93 -9.88
CA ALA A 340 5.98 10.09 -9.52
C ALA A 340 4.52 9.67 -9.29
N VAL A 341 3.97 8.82 -10.16
CA VAL A 341 2.62 8.23 -10.01
C VAL A 341 2.52 7.42 -8.72
N PHE A 342 3.51 6.56 -8.45
CA PHE A 342 3.61 5.75 -7.23
C PHE A 342 3.62 6.63 -5.97
N LEU A 343 4.43 7.69 -5.95
CA LEU A 343 4.48 8.63 -4.82
C LEU A 343 3.18 9.42 -4.66
N LYS A 344 2.51 9.78 -5.76
CA LYS A 344 1.19 10.41 -5.71
C LYS A 344 0.17 9.47 -5.08
N TYR A 345 0.07 8.22 -5.54
CA TYR A 345 -0.83 7.19 -4.97
C TYR A 345 -0.53 6.89 -3.50
N SER A 346 0.72 7.04 -3.06
CA SER A 346 1.05 6.95 -1.63
C SER A 346 0.35 7.99 -0.78
N ASN A 347 0.08 9.18 -1.33
CA ASN A 347 -0.51 10.31 -0.60
C ASN A 347 -2.00 10.48 -0.88
N TYR A 348 -2.43 10.28 -2.12
CA TYR A 348 -3.75 10.63 -2.61
C TYR A 348 -4.15 9.70 -3.74
N LEU A 349 -5.38 9.19 -3.72
CA LEU A 349 -5.82 8.14 -4.63
C LEU A 349 -6.65 8.64 -5.82
N ASP A 350 -7.53 9.63 -5.59
CA ASP A 350 -8.52 10.07 -6.58
C ASP A 350 -7.93 11.11 -7.55
N PHE A 351 -6.98 10.71 -8.41
CA PHE A 351 -6.41 11.58 -9.44
C PHE A 351 -6.32 10.87 -10.79
N ASP A 352 -6.28 11.65 -11.87
CA ASP A 352 -6.05 11.13 -13.21
C ASP A 352 -4.54 11.02 -13.48
N GLU A 353 -4.09 9.79 -13.74
CA GLU A 353 -2.69 9.51 -14.10
C GLU A 353 -2.26 10.22 -15.40
N ALA A 354 -3.17 10.49 -16.34
CA ALA A 354 -2.83 11.14 -17.61
C ALA A 354 -2.25 12.55 -17.43
N GLN A 355 -2.52 13.18 -16.28
CA GLN A 355 -1.97 14.48 -15.91
C GLN A 355 -0.43 14.49 -15.91
N ILE A 356 0.23 13.34 -15.69
CA ILE A 356 1.69 13.28 -15.66
C ILE A 356 2.34 13.62 -17.00
N GLU A 357 1.67 13.36 -18.13
CA GLU A 357 2.20 13.68 -19.47
C GLU A 357 2.33 15.19 -19.68
N GLN A 358 1.53 15.96 -18.94
CA GLN A 358 1.53 17.41 -18.98
C GLN A 358 2.63 17.99 -18.10
N ILE A 359 3.19 17.26 -17.15
CA ILE A 359 4.14 17.81 -16.17
C ILE A 359 5.59 17.64 -16.66
N GLU A 360 6.44 18.62 -16.38
CA GLU A 360 7.89 18.52 -16.65
C GLU A 360 8.58 17.72 -15.53
N GLN A 361 9.65 16.97 -15.85
CA GLN A 361 10.33 16.08 -14.90
C GLN A 361 10.76 16.77 -13.58
N ARG A 362 11.13 18.06 -13.64
CA ARG A 362 11.54 18.84 -12.47
C ARG A 362 10.42 19.05 -11.45
N ASP A 363 9.17 19.06 -11.90
CA ASP A 363 8.00 19.34 -11.06
C ASP A 363 7.32 18.04 -10.56
N TYR A 364 7.88 16.85 -10.88
CA TYR A 364 7.31 15.56 -10.48
C TYR A 364 7.22 15.40 -8.95
N ALA A 365 8.27 15.78 -8.22
CA ALA A 365 8.28 15.66 -6.77
C ALA A 365 7.25 16.59 -6.11
N ALA A 366 7.17 17.84 -6.58
CA ALA A 366 6.17 18.79 -6.10
C ALA A 366 4.75 18.28 -6.35
N TRP A 367 4.48 17.75 -7.56
CA TRP A 367 3.17 17.18 -7.92
C TRP A 367 2.78 15.96 -7.07
N ALA A 368 3.74 15.07 -6.76
CA ALA A 368 3.51 13.87 -5.96
C ALA A 368 3.20 14.16 -4.48
N MET A 369 3.60 15.33 -3.95
CA MET A 369 3.26 15.77 -2.60
C MET A 369 1.76 16.07 -2.46
N PRO A 370 1.18 15.89 -1.25
CA PRO A 370 -0.18 16.31 -0.98
C PRO A 370 -0.30 17.84 -1.02
N GLN A 371 -1.42 18.35 -1.53
CA GLN A 371 -1.68 19.80 -1.58
C GLN A 371 -1.96 20.37 -0.19
N SER A 372 -2.69 19.62 0.65
CA SER A 372 -2.97 20.01 2.02
C SER A 372 -3.02 18.80 2.94
N VAL A 373 -2.45 18.96 4.13
CA VAL A 373 -2.49 17.97 5.21
C VAL A 373 -2.96 18.67 6.48
N HIS A 374 -4.12 18.29 6.98
CA HIS A 374 -4.63 18.76 8.27
C HIS A 374 -4.61 17.63 9.30
N ILE A 375 -3.75 17.75 10.31
CA ILE A 375 -3.56 16.75 11.34
C ILE A 375 -4.50 17.06 12.50
N ARG A 376 -5.53 16.22 12.69
CA ARG A 376 -6.39 16.27 13.87
C ARG A 376 -5.96 15.24 14.91
N ALA A 377 -6.61 15.28 16.07
CA ALA A 377 -6.31 14.37 17.18
C ALA A 377 -6.53 12.89 16.82
N LYS A 378 -7.58 12.54 16.06
CA LYS A 378 -7.99 11.15 15.80
C LYS A 378 -7.82 10.69 14.35
N HIS A 379 -7.67 11.63 13.43
CA HIS A 379 -7.62 11.39 11.99
C HIS A 379 -6.75 12.45 11.32
N VAL A 380 -6.27 12.16 10.12
CA VAL A 380 -5.54 13.11 9.27
C VAL A 380 -6.38 13.38 8.04
N GLU A 381 -6.45 14.63 7.60
CA GLU A 381 -7.16 15.00 6.39
C GLU A 381 -6.13 15.30 5.31
N ILE A 382 -6.11 14.49 4.25
CA ILE A 382 -5.19 14.65 3.12
C ILE A 382 -6.02 15.10 1.93
N ASN A 383 -5.72 16.28 1.37
CA ASN A 383 -6.50 16.89 0.28
C ASN A 383 -8.03 16.87 0.57
N GLN A 384 -8.40 17.16 1.82
CA GLN A 384 -9.78 17.14 2.33
C GLN A 384 -10.43 15.75 2.52
N ILE A 385 -9.77 14.64 2.16
CA ILE A 385 -10.20 13.27 2.47
C ILE A 385 -9.81 12.92 3.90
N VAL A 386 -10.77 12.41 4.67
CA VAL A 386 -10.54 11.91 6.03
C VAL A 386 -9.83 10.55 5.98
N THR A 387 -8.68 10.44 6.64
CA THR A 387 -7.88 9.21 6.73
C THR A 387 -7.59 8.85 8.18
N HIS A 388 -7.65 7.56 8.49
CA HIS A 388 -7.30 7.02 9.81
C HIS A 388 -5.97 6.27 9.71
N ASN A 389 -4.94 6.77 10.38
CA ASN A 389 -3.66 6.08 10.46
C ASN A 389 -3.61 5.20 11.71
N LEU A 390 -3.40 3.91 11.50
CA LEU A 390 -3.29 2.86 12.50
C LEU A 390 -1.89 2.27 12.46
N ARG A 391 -1.45 1.68 13.57
CA ARG A 391 -0.16 0.98 13.66
C ARG A 391 -0.31 -0.40 14.25
N THR A 392 0.43 -1.38 13.76
CA THR A 392 0.56 -2.68 14.45
C THR A 392 1.33 -2.53 15.76
N VAL A 393 0.87 -3.25 16.79
CA VAL A 393 1.52 -3.31 18.11
C VAL A 393 1.93 -4.73 18.45
N ALA A 394 1.10 -5.71 18.11
CA ALA A 394 1.37 -7.12 18.35
C ALA A 394 1.07 -7.91 17.08
N TYR A 395 1.88 -8.92 16.84
CA TYR A 395 1.83 -9.83 15.71
C TYR A 395 1.36 -11.22 16.19
N PRO A 396 0.86 -12.08 15.29
CA PRO A 396 0.51 -13.45 15.63
C PRO A 396 1.73 -14.18 16.17
N VAL A 397 1.50 -15.09 17.13
CA VAL A 397 2.57 -15.90 17.72
C VAL A 397 3.10 -16.90 16.68
N SER A 398 2.20 -17.54 15.92
CA SER A 398 2.53 -18.48 14.86
C SER A 398 2.18 -17.85 13.51
N ALA A 399 3.17 -17.71 12.63
CA ALA A 399 3.02 -17.27 11.26
C ALA A 399 2.84 -18.48 10.34
N GLU A 400 1.68 -18.56 9.72
CA GLU A 400 1.40 -19.47 8.61
C GLU A 400 1.91 -18.88 7.30
N ASP A 401 1.91 -19.67 6.23
CA ASP A 401 2.25 -19.16 4.91
C ASP A 401 1.17 -18.16 4.43
N ALA A 402 1.58 -17.03 3.84
CA ALA A 402 0.73 -15.93 3.38
C ALA A 402 -0.17 -15.30 4.47
N TRP A 403 0.27 -15.27 5.73
CA TRP A 403 -0.56 -14.78 6.85
C TRP A 403 -0.97 -13.29 6.77
N LEU A 404 -0.29 -12.48 5.95
CA LEU A 404 -0.64 -11.06 5.70
C LEU A 404 -1.58 -10.87 4.50
N ALA A 405 -1.88 -11.90 3.70
CA ALA A 405 -2.63 -11.76 2.46
C ALA A 405 -4.04 -11.17 2.69
N GLU A 406 -4.82 -11.73 3.62
CA GLU A 406 -6.17 -11.23 3.95
C GLU A 406 -6.14 -9.79 4.47
N VAL A 407 -5.09 -9.45 5.21
CA VAL A 407 -4.88 -8.12 5.77
C VAL A 407 -4.60 -7.10 4.68
N PHE A 408 -3.83 -7.48 3.66
CA PHE A 408 -3.52 -6.62 2.52
C PHE A 408 -4.65 -6.62 1.48
N ALA A 409 -5.53 -7.61 1.46
CA ALA A 409 -6.69 -7.65 0.57
C ALA A 409 -7.81 -6.65 0.94
N ILE A 410 -7.79 -6.05 2.13
CA ILE A 410 -8.83 -5.09 2.56
C ILE A 410 -8.82 -3.87 1.63
N PRO A 411 -9.92 -3.54 0.93
CA PRO A 411 -9.94 -2.40 0.04
C PRO A 411 -10.03 -1.07 0.80
N SER A 412 -9.74 0.04 0.12
CA SER A 412 -9.63 1.40 0.71
C SER A 412 -8.54 1.52 1.78
N THR A 413 -7.48 0.71 1.67
CA THR A 413 -6.37 0.75 2.62
C THR A 413 -5.01 0.79 1.95
N LYS A 414 -4.15 1.69 2.43
CA LYS A 414 -2.72 1.69 2.15
C LYS A 414 -2.00 1.05 3.34
N CYS A 415 -1.08 0.12 3.08
CA CYS A 415 -0.25 -0.50 4.10
C CYS A 415 1.23 -0.25 3.80
N VAL A 416 1.99 0.21 4.79
CA VAL A 416 3.45 0.40 4.70
C VAL A 416 4.10 -0.35 5.86
N VAL A 417 4.81 -1.42 5.55
CA VAL A 417 5.59 -2.18 6.52
C VAL A 417 7.05 -1.75 6.42
N LYS A 418 7.54 -1.14 7.50
CA LYS A 418 8.95 -0.72 7.63
C LYS A 418 9.73 -1.83 8.33
N CYS A 419 10.78 -2.29 7.68
CA CYS A 419 11.62 -3.39 8.13
C CYS A 419 13.07 -2.91 8.21
N LYS A 420 13.65 -2.86 9.41
CA LYS A 420 15.07 -2.56 9.60
C LYS A 420 15.82 -3.83 10.01
N PRO A 421 16.89 -4.23 9.31
CA PRO A 421 17.73 -5.33 9.75
C PRO A 421 18.31 -5.04 11.13
N MET A 422 18.27 -6.00 12.05
CA MET A 422 18.87 -5.87 13.36
C MET A 422 20.26 -6.51 13.39
N GLU A 423 21.20 -5.84 14.06
CA GLU A 423 22.52 -6.40 14.34
C GLU A 423 22.42 -7.72 15.13
N GLN A 424 23.23 -8.71 14.78
CA GLN A 424 23.18 -10.06 15.33
C GLN A 424 23.29 -10.09 16.86
N ASP A 425 24.22 -9.34 17.45
CA ASP A 425 24.38 -9.28 18.91
C ASP A 425 23.14 -8.75 19.61
N LYS A 426 22.46 -7.80 18.99
CA LYS A 426 21.19 -7.26 19.50
C LYS A 426 20.08 -8.30 19.35
N ALA A 427 20.05 -9.05 18.25
CA ALA A 427 19.12 -10.15 18.01
C ALA A 427 19.26 -11.27 19.06
N ILE A 428 20.48 -11.77 19.26
CA ILE A 428 20.77 -12.83 20.24
C ILE A 428 20.37 -12.38 21.64
N ARG A 429 20.67 -11.13 22.02
CA ARG A 429 20.25 -10.58 23.32
C ARG A 429 18.73 -10.49 23.45
N ALA A 430 18.02 -10.02 22.41
CA ALA A 430 16.56 -9.90 22.43
C ALA A 430 15.88 -11.27 22.61
N ILE A 431 16.39 -12.30 21.94
CA ILE A 431 15.83 -13.65 22.03
C ILE A 431 16.17 -14.32 23.35
N ASN A 432 17.39 -14.16 23.86
CA ASN A 432 17.74 -14.64 25.21
C ASN A 432 16.82 -14.04 26.29
N ILE A 433 16.50 -12.74 26.20
CA ILE A 433 15.55 -12.09 27.11
C ILE A 433 14.15 -12.73 26.98
N SER A 434 13.71 -12.97 25.75
CA SER A 434 12.40 -13.59 25.48
C SER A 434 12.33 -15.03 25.99
N LEU A 435 13.40 -15.81 25.82
CA LEU A 435 13.55 -17.17 26.36
C LEU A 435 13.51 -17.17 27.89
N GLN A 436 14.27 -16.28 28.53
CA GLN A 436 14.26 -16.14 29.99
C GLN A 436 12.86 -15.79 30.50
N ASP A 437 12.16 -14.88 29.81
CA ASP A 437 10.78 -14.52 30.12
C ASP A 437 9.83 -15.73 30.02
N LEU A 438 9.96 -16.54 28.96
CA LEU A 438 9.15 -17.75 28.78
C LEU A 438 9.46 -18.83 29.82
N HIS A 439 10.73 -19.04 30.17
CA HIS A 439 11.11 -19.92 31.28
C HIS A 439 10.48 -19.45 32.60
N CYS A 440 10.51 -18.14 32.90
CA CYS A 440 9.83 -17.59 34.06
C CYS A 440 8.30 -17.80 33.99
N GLN A 441 7.68 -17.67 32.82
CA GLN A 441 6.25 -17.95 32.65
C GLN A 441 5.93 -19.43 32.86
N LEU A 442 6.80 -20.34 32.40
CA LEU A 442 6.63 -21.78 32.56
C LEU A 442 6.64 -22.18 34.04
N VAL A 443 7.56 -21.61 34.83
CA VAL A 443 7.65 -21.84 36.29
C VAL A 443 6.43 -21.30 37.02
N ASN A 444 5.93 -20.12 36.63
CA ASN A 444 4.80 -19.47 37.29
C ASN A 444 3.42 -20.04 36.89
N THR A 445 3.32 -20.70 35.73
CA THR A 445 2.05 -21.21 35.22
C THR A 445 1.69 -22.53 35.89
N LYS A 446 0.47 -22.64 36.45
CA LYS A 446 0.00 -23.86 37.12
C LYS A 446 -0.70 -24.85 36.20
N ALA A 447 -1.28 -24.39 35.08
CA ALA A 447 -2.04 -25.24 34.16
C ALA A 447 -1.11 -26.03 33.22
N GLU A 448 -1.20 -27.36 33.25
CA GLU A 448 -0.34 -28.27 32.48
C GLU A 448 -0.45 -28.06 30.96
N ALA A 449 -1.66 -27.87 30.42
CA ALA A 449 -1.85 -27.58 28.99
C ALA A 449 -1.11 -26.30 28.55
N LYS A 450 -1.08 -25.27 29.40
CA LYS A 450 -0.32 -24.04 29.11
C LYS A 450 1.18 -24.25 29.26
N LYS A 451 1.62 -25.14 30.16
CA LYS A 451 3.04 -25.50 30.27
C LYS A 451 3.54 -26.20 29.01
N ALA A 452 2.78 -27.12 28.44
CA ALA A 452 3.13 -27.80 27.19
C ALA A 452 3.32 -26.81 26.04
N ASN A 453 2.38 -25.87 25.85
CA ASN A 453 2.50 -24.83 24.83
C ASN A 453 3.71 -23.90 25.08
N LEU A 454 4.01 -23.58 26.34
CA LEU A 454 5.19 -22.77 26.68
C LEU A 454 6.50 -23.53 26.42
N GLN A 455 6.54 -24.84 26.68
CA GLN A 455 7.68 -25.69 26.35
C GLN A 455 7.92 -25.74 24.85
N ALA A 456 6.89 -25.99 24.04
CA ALA A 456 7.01 -25.98 22.58
C ALA A 456 7.57 -24.64 22.06
N LYS A 457 7.09 -23.50 22.58
CA LYS A 457 7.64 -22.18 22.24
C LYS A 457 9.09 -22.00 22.64
N ILE A 458 9.50 -22.52 23.79
CA ILE A 458 10.90 -22.47 24.26
C ILE A 458 11.78 -23.27 23.31
N ASP A 459 11.35 -24.49 22.95
CA ASP A 459 12.08 -25.37 22.05
C ASP A 459 12.25 -24.71 20.67
N GLU A 460 11.18 -24.14 20.11
CA GLU A 460 11.22 -23.40 18.83
C GLU A 460 12.14 -22.18 18.88
N LEU A 461 12.06 -21.35 19.93
CA LEU A 461 12.96 -20.20 20.07
C LEU A 461 14.41 -20.60 20.32
N SER A 462 14.64 -21.74 20.96
CA SER A 462 15.99 -22.27 21.16
C SER A 462 16.60 -22.70 19.82
N ALA A 463 15.82 -23.36 18.96
CA ALA A 463 16.23 -23.69 17.59
C ALA A 463 16.46 -22.43 16.75
N LEU A 464 15.61 -21.41 16.91
CA LEU A 464 15.81 -20.11 16.25
C LEU A 464 17.09 -19.40 16.73
N LEU A 465 17.42 -19.51 18.01
CA LEU A 465 18.67 -18.96 18.55
C LEU A 465 19.90 -19.68 17.98
N GLU A 466 19.83 -20.99 17.78
CA GLU A 466 20.89 -21.75 17.11
C GLU A 466 21.07 -21.33 15.65
N THR A 467 19.96 -21.21 14.89
CA THR A 467 20.01 -20.78 13.48
C THR A 467 20.50 -19.34 13.31
N LEU A 468 20.18 -18.43 14.24
CA LEU A 468 20.73 -17.08 14.27
C LEU A 468 22.24 -17.06 14.56
N LYS A 469 22.72 -17.93 15.45
CA LYS A 469 24.16 -18.06 15.72
C LYS A 469 24.93 -18.63 14.54
N LEU A 470 24.27 -19.44 13.71
CA LEU A 470 24.81 -19.99 12.47
C LEU A 470 24.68 -19.04 11.26
N GLU A 471 24.19 -17.81 11.46
CA GLU A 471 23.96 -16.78 10.42
C GLU A 471 23.00 -17.20 9.28
N ASN A 472 22.25 -18.29 9.46
CA ASN A 472 21.27 -18.74 8.47
C ASN A 472 19.98 -17.90 8.51
N GLU A 473 19.67 -17.33 9.67
CA GLU A 473 18.49 -16.51 9.95
C GLU A 473 18.94 -15.08 10.31
N ALA A 474 18.05 -14.10 10.14
CA ALA A 474 18.23 -12.74 10.64
C ALA A 474 16.95 -12.27 11.33
N LEU A 475 17.09 -11.32 12.29
CA LEU A 475 15.95 -10.67 12.93
C LEU A 475 15.81 -9.26 12.38
N SER A 476 14.59 -8.86 12.02
CA SER A 476 14.27 -7.50 11.57
C SER A 476 13.35 -6.80 12.56
N GLU A 477 13.59 -5.51 12.80
CA GLU A 477 12.68 -4.63 13.50
C GLU A 477 11.57 -4.19 12.55
N VAL A 478 10.33 -4.62 12.83
CA VAL A 478 9.17 -4.42 11.94
C VAL A 478 8.11 -3.53 12.59
N ASN A 479 7.68 -2.51 11.86
CA ASN A 479 6.53 -1.67 12.16
C ASN A 479 5.63 -1.57 10.93
N ALA A 480 4.34 -1.91 11.06
CA ALA A 480 3.38 -1.73 9.99
C ALA A 480 2.43 -0.57 10.28
N TYR A 481 2.30 0.32 9.30
CA TYR A 481 1.39 1.46 9.30
C TYR A 481 0.28 1.21 8.29
N ILE A 482 -0.97 1.40 8.72
CA ILE A 482 -2.15 1.26 7.86
C ILE A 482 -2.86 2.60 7.80
N THR A 483 -3.04 3.12 6.59
CA THR A 483 -3.86 4.30 6.33
C THR A 483 -5.17 3.81 5.71
N ALA A 484 -6.27 3.99 6.42
CA ALA A 484 -7.60 3.68 5.93
C ALA A 484 -8.29 4.96 5.46
N TYR A 485 -8.78 4.96 4.21
CA TYR A 485 -9.51 6.08 3.62
C TYR A 485 -10.99 5.98 4.00
N ASP A 486 -11.55 7.03 4.62
CA ASP A 486 -12.92 7.05 5.13
C ASP A 486 -13.78 8.02 4.31
N ILE A 487 -14.32 7.51 3.20
CA ILE A 487 -15.18 8.29 2.29
C ILE A 487 -16.47 8.73 2.98
N PRO A 488 -17.22 7.86 3.70
CA PRO A 488 -18.45 8.30 4.37
C PRO A 488 -18.21 9.43 5.38
N ALA A 489 -17.12 9.38 6.15
CA ALA A 489 -16.77 10.47 7.07
C ALA A 489 -16.38 11.76 6.33
N THR A 490 -15.80 11.63 5.12
CA THR A 490 -15.47 12.76 4.25
C THR A 490 -16.75 13.44 3.73
N GLU A 491 -17.71 12.66 3.24
CA GLU A 491 -19.02 13.14 2.76
C GLU A 491 -19.81 13.84 3.87
N GLU A 492 -19.86 13.26 5.08
CA GLU A 492 -20.54 13.84 6.23
C GLU A 492 -19.95 15.21 6.60
N LYS A 493 -18.63 15.31 6.55
CA LYS A 493 -17.91 16.55 6.88
C LYS A 493 -18.10 17.62 5.81
N GLN A 494 -17.98 17.26 4.53
CA GLN A 494 -18.11 18.20 3.41
C GLN A 494 -19.58 18.58 3.13
N LYS A 495 -20.54 17.81 3.65
CA LYS A 495 -21.99 17.93 3.37
C LYS A 495 -22.29 17.87 1.86
N LYS A 496 -21.44 17.20 1.10
CA LYS A 496 -21.53 17.02 -0.35
C LYS A 496 -21.12 15.59 -0.68
N ALA A 497 -21.74 15.03 -1.72
CA ALA A 497 -21.31 13.75 -2.25
C ALA A 497 -19.88 13.90 -2.79
N TYR A 498 -18.98 13.05 -2.31
CA TYR A 498 -17.60 13.02 -2.74
C TYR A 498 -17.46 11.93 -3.80
N ARG A 499 -16.91 12.30 -4.96
CA ARG A 499 -16.67 11.35 -6.06
C ARG A 499 -15.32 10.70 -5.82
N SER A 500 -15.34 9.41 -5.49
CA SER A 500 -14.16 8.55 -5.37
C SER A 500 -14.43 7.24 -6.08
N ASP A 501 -13.38 6.66 -6.66
CA ASP A 501 -13.45 5.34 -7.30
C ASP A 501 -13.32 4.20 -6.26
N LEU A 502 -12.88 4.53 -5.05
CA LEU A 502 -12.79 3.62 -3.91
C LEU A 502 -14.15 3.07 -3.44
N PRO A 503 -14.19 1.81 -2.99
CA PRO A 503 -15.41 1.23 -2.44
C PRO A 503 -15.82 1.91 -1.13
N ARG A 504 -17.11 2.24 -1.03
CA ARG A 504 -17.68 2.89 0.15
C ARG A 504 -17.93 1.88 1.26
N LEU A 505 -16.97 1.75 2.17
CA LEU A 505 -17.09 0.89 3.34
C LEU A 505 -17.54 1.69 4.58
N PRO A 506 -18.72 1.40 5.17
CA PRO A 506 -19.12 2.04 6.42
C PRO A 506 -18.19 1.59 7.55
N MET A 507 -17.79 2.54 8.40
CA MET A 507 -16.98 2.26 9.60
C MET A 507 -15.66 1.51 9.30
N ILE A 508 -14.93 1.93 8.26
CA ILE A 508 -13.68 1.28 7.80
C ILE A 508 -12.70 1.00 8.96
N LYS A 509 -12.55 1.92 9.92
CA LYS A 509 -11.67 1.76 11.09
C LYS A 509 -12.05 0.54 11.94
N LYS A 510 -13.33 0.18 12.03
CA LYS A 510 -13.79 -1.02 12.76
C LYS A 510 -13.57 -2.28 11.94
N THR A 511 -13.83 -2.24 10.64
CA THR A 511 -13.62 -3.36 9.71
C THR A 511 -12.17 -3.78 9.68
N VAL A 512 -11.25 -2.83 9.50
CA VAL A 512 -9.79 -3.06 9.55
C VAL A 512 -9.41 -3.69 10.90
N ARG A 513 -9.86 -3.12 12.02
CA ARG A 513 -9.57 -3.70 13.34
C ARG A 513 -10.10 -5.12 13.52
N ARG A 514 -11.28 -5.44 12.97
CA ARG A 514 -11.86 -6.78 13.04
C ARG A 514 -11.04 -7.78 12.23
N ALA A 515 -10.65 -7.42 11.01
CA ALA A 515 -9.84 -8.28 10.13
C ALA A 515 -8.47 -8.57 10.74
N PHE A 516 -7.79 -7.55 11.26
CA PHE A 516 -6.50 -7.74 11.94
C PHE A 516 -6.62 -8.58 13.22
N LYS A 517 -7.69 -8.38 14.00
CA LYS A 517 -7.94 -9.16 15.21
C LYS A 517 -8.22 -10.63 14.89
N HIS A 518 -8.81 -10.94 13.73
CA HIS A 518 -9.03 -12.31 13.29
C HIS A 518 -7.71 -13.07 13.11
N ARG A 519 -6.64 -12.38 12.69
CA ARG A 519 -5.27 -12.91 12.55
C ARG A 519 -4.40 -12.74 13.80
N ASP A 520 -5.02 -12.52 14.96
CA ASP A 520 -4.33 -12.22 16.23
C ASP A 520 -3.39 -10.98 16.18
N ILE A 521 -3.51 -10.12 15.16
CA ILE A 521 -2.76 -8.87 15.07
C ILE A 521 -3.53 -7.78 15.82
N ARG A 522 -2.83 -7.03 16.67
CA ARG A 522 -3.42 -5.90 17.40
C ARG A 522 -2.96 -4.57 16.80
N LEU A 523 -3.94 -3.69 16.56
CA LEU A 523 -3.73 -2.34 16.06
C LEU A 523 -3.88 -1.30 17.17
N ASN A 524 -3.03 -0.27 17.15
CA ASN A 524 -3.18 0.97 17.89
C ASN A 524 -3.78 2.04 16.97
N ASN A 525 -4.72 2.80 17.50
CA ASN A 525 -5.38 3.91 16.82
C ASN A 525 -4.49 5.13 16.65
N MET A 526 -3.34 5.20 17.32
CA MET A 526 -2.42 6.33 17.29
C MET A 526 -3.13 7.66 17.61
N ASP A 527 -4.09 7.62 18.55
CA ASP A 527 -4.84 8.82 18.95
C ASP A 527 -3.85 9.84 19.55
N PHE A 528 -3.98 11.10 19.15
CA PHE A 528 -3.08 12.24 19.41
C PHE A 528 -1.70 12.19 18.76
N ASP A 529 -1.27 11.02 18.26
CA ASP A 529 0.01 10.79 17.59
C ASP A 529 -0.10 10.63 16.05
N GLN A 530 -1.19 11.13 15.49
CA GLN A 530 -1.50 11.04 14.05
C GLN A 530 -0.41 11.63 13.15
N MET A 531 0.36 12.63 13.61
CA MET A 531 1.50 13.17 12.85
C MET A 531 2.60 12.12 12.64
N TYR A 532 2.97 11.40 13.70
CA TYR A 532 3.98 10.34 13.61
C TYR A 532 3.45 9.15 12.82
N ALA A 533 2.17 8.84 12.96
CA ALA A 533 1.54 7.81 12.15
C ALA A 533 1.54 8.18 10.66
N PHE A 534 1.30 9.45 10.32
CA PHE A 534 1.40 9.95 8.95
C PHE A 534 2.83 9.87 8.41
N ILE A 535 3.82 10.40 9.15
CA ILE A 535 5.25 10.33 8.75
C ILE A 535 5.71 8.86 8.63
N GLY A 536 5.25 7.99 9.54
CA GLY A 536 5.50 6.56 9.49
C GLY A 536 4.90 5.87 8.26
N ALA A 537 3.70 6.29 7.85
CA ALA A 537 3.00 5.78 6.67
C ALA A 537 3.50 6.37 5.33
N GLN A 538 4.48 7.29 5.36
CA GLN A 538 5.16 7.79 4.16
C GLN A 538 6.28 6.83 3.73
N VAL A 539 6.46 6.70 2.41
CA VAL A 539 7.59 5.96 1.82
C VAL A 539 8.88 6.72 2.13
N SER A 540 9.66 6.19 3.07
CA SER A 540 10.93 6.77 3.51
C SER A 540 11.74 5.73 4.30
N GLY A 541 13.06 5.86 4.31
CA GLY A 541 13.96 5.00 5.07
C GLY A 541 13.96 5.28 6.59
N TYR A 542 13.25 6.34 7.02
CA TYR A 542 13.11 6.74 8.41
C TYR A 542 11.85 6.17 9.05
N ASP A 543 11.96 5.63 10.27
CA ASP A 543 10.82 5.20 11.08
C ASP A 543 10.76 6.01 12.39
N PRO A 544 9.72 6.84 12.60
CA PRO A 544 9.59 7.63 13.83
C PRO A 544 9.41 6.79 15.09
N LEU A 545 8.89 5.57 14.97
CA LEU A 545 8.53 4.71 16.11
C LEU A 545 9.40 3.46 16.19
N GLN A 546 10.62 3.53 15.64
CA GLN A 546 11.57 2.41 15.61
C GLN A 546 11.84 1.81 17.00
N LYS A 547 11.93 2.64 18.05
CA LYS A 547 12.11 2.17 19.45
C LYS A 547 11.01 1.22 19.92
N SER A 548 9.84 1.31 19.29
CA SER A 548 8.67 0.49 19.60
C SER A 548 8.43 -0.64 18.60
N ALA A 549 9.34 -0.83 17.64
CA ALA A 549 9.31 -1.92 16.67
C ALA A 549 9.37 -3.30 17.32
N HIS A 550 8.90 -4.30 16.58
CA HIS A 550 8.90 -5.70 16.99
C HIS A 550 9.98 -6.47 16.26
N GLY A 551 10.76 -7.30 16.96
CA GLY A 551 11.77 -8.16 16.33
C GLY A 551 11.11 -9.38 15.72
N ILE A 552 11.05 -9.47 14.39
CA ILE A 552 10.46 -10.61 13.66
C ILE A 552 11.57 -11.33 12.87
N PRO A 553 11.63 -12.67 12.91
CA PRO A 553 12.52 -13.44 12.05
C PRO A 553 12.23 -13.18 10.58
N VAL A 554 13.28 -13.08 9.76
CA VAL A 554 13.10 -12.77 8.34
C VAL A 554 12.31 -13.86 7.63
N SER A 555 12.45 -15.13 7.99
CA SER A 555 11.60 -16.22 7.46
C SER A 555 10.11 -16.00 7.78
N SER A 556 9.77 -15.65 9.03
CA SER A 556 8.40 -15.35 9.46
C SER A 556 7.82 -14.11 8.80
N LEU A 557 8.65 -13.09 8.57
CA LEU A 557 8.27 -11.88 7.84
C LEU A 557 8.05 -12.19 6.35
N ALA A 558 8.91 -13.00 5.75
CA ALA A 558 8.79 -13.44 4.37
C ALA A 558 7.56 -14.32 4.14
N ALA A 559 7.18 -15.12 5.13
CA ALA A 559 5.93 -15.88 5.11
C ALA A 559 4.68 -14.99 5.12
N GLY A 560 4.81 -13.68 5.35
CA GLY A 560 3.75 -12.73 5.06
C GLY A 560 3.45 -12.58 3.56
N ALA A 561 4.42 -12.90 2.71
CA ALA A 561 4.28 -13.01 1.26
C ALA A 561 4.03 -14.49 0.84
N PRO A 562 3.53 -14.75 -0.38
CA PRO A 562 3.07 -13.80 -1.38
C PRO A 562 1.71 -13.20 -1.04
N TRP A 563 1.45 -12.02 -1.59
CA TRP A 563 0.18 -11.33 -1.39
C TRP A 563 -0.83 -11.85 -2.41
N ILE A 564 -1.81 -12.56 -1.89
CA ILE A 564 -2.91 -13.10 -2.69
C ILE A 564 -3.98 -12.01 -2.76
N TYR A 565 -4.47 -11.73 -3.95
CA TYR A 565 -5.68 -10.95 -4.14
C TYR A 565 -6.76 -11.85 -4.74
N THR A 566 -7.91 -11.89 -4.08
CA THR A 566 -9.05 -12.76 -4.46
C THR A 566 -9.86 -12.20 -5.61
N GLY A 567 -9.60 -10.95 -6.04
CA GLY A 567 -10.28 -10.32 -7.17
C GLY A 567 -9.35 -10.17 -8.36
N ILE A 568 -9.52 -10.99 -9.40
CA ILE A 568 -8.89 -10.80 -10.72
C ILE A 568 -7.36 -10.97 -10.72
N SER A 569 -6.91 -11.93 -11.53
CA SER A 569 -5.49 -12.27 -11.70
C SER A 569 -4.72 -11.16 -12.43
N GLY A 570 -3.40 -11.14 -12.23
CA GLY A 570 -2.52 -10.04 -12.61
C GLY A 570 -2.34 -9.80 -14.11
N PHE A 571 -1.36 -8.94 -14.42
CA PHE A 571 -0.97 -8.57 -15.78
C PHE A 571 -0.72 -9.81 -16.65
N GLY A 572 -1.65 -10.08 -17.56
CA GLY A 572 -1.48 -11.09 -18.61
C GLY A 572 -2.68 -12.01 -18.81
N ASP A 573 -3.43 -12.35 -17.75
CA ASP A 573 -4.14 -13.63 -17.79
C ASP A 573 -5.64 -13.65 -17.48
N MET A 574 -6.32 -12.54 -17.15
CA MET A 574 -7.79 -12.55 -17.08
C MET A 574 -8.46 -11.24 -17.50
N LEU A 575 -9.55 -11.41 -18.25
CA LEU A 575 -10.65 -10.45 -18.29
C LEU A 575 -11.60 -10.75 -17.11
N PRO A 576 -12.09 -9.72 -16.40
CA PRO A 576 -13.10 -9.92 -15.37
C PRO A 576 -14.42 -10.37 -16.01
N ASN A 577 -14.90 -11.57 -15.66
CA ASN A 577 -16.26 -11.97 -15.98
C ASN A 577 -17.20 -11.45 -14.87
N LYS A 578 -18.32 -10.81 -15.24
CA LYS A 578 -19.28 -10.21 -14.29
C LYS A 578 -20.17 -11.25 -13.57
N SER A 579 -20.03 -12.54 -13.87
CA SER A 579 -20.80 -13.63 -13.24
C SER A 579 -20.00 -14.29 -12.11
N GLU A 580 -20.54 -14.29 -10.89
CA GLU A 580 -19.94 -14.85 -9.67
C GLU A 580 -19.62 -16.36 -9.73
N ASP A 581 -20.06 -17.11 -10.74
CA ASP A 581 -20.08 -18.59 -10.74
C ASP A 581 -19.16 -19.31 -11.75
N VAL A 582 -18.36 -18.60 -12.56
CA VAL A 582 -17.43 -19.28 -13.49
C VAL A 582 -16.01 -18.88 -13.18
N SER A 583 -15.27 -19.81 -12.58
CA SER A 583 -13.81 -19.77 -12.42
C SER A 583 -13.19 -19.34 -13.74
N ALA A 584 -12.53 -18.19 -13.73
CA ALA A 584 -11.97 -17.61 -14.91
C ALA A 584 -10.94 -18.56 -15.56
N VAL A 585 -11.02 -18.67 -16.88
CA VAL A 585 -10.12 -19.50 -17.69
C VAL A 585 -8.72 -18.89 -17.58
N ILE A 586 -7.86 -19.54 -16.81
CA ILE A 586 -6.43 -19.23 -16.71
C ILE A 586 -5.84 -19.42 -18.11
N ASN A 587 -5.10 -18.43 -18.58
CA ASN A 587 -4.32 -18.50 -19.80
C ASN A 587 -3.17 -19.52 -19.59
N SER A 588 -3.47 -20.81 -19.71
CA SER A 588 -2.49 -21.90 -19.70
C SER A 588 -1.63 -21.95 -20.98
N PHE A 589 -1.60 -20.87 -21.76
CA PHE A 589 -0.95 -20.77 -23.07
C PHE A 589 0.31 -19.89 -23.07
N SER A 590 0.98 -19.68 -21.94
CA SER A 590 2.36 -19.17 -21.95
C SER A 590 3.33 -20.29 -22.36
N ARG A 591 3.30 -20.65 -23.65
CA ARG A 591 4.27 -21.51 -24.32
C ARG A 591 4.97 -20.70 -25.43
N GLU A 592 5.31 -19.44 -25.15
CA GLU A 592 5.90 -18.51 -26.14
C GLU A 592 7.39 -18.77 -26.45
N GLU A 593 8.05 -19.74 -25.78
CA GLU A 593 9.47 -20.07 -26.05
C GLU A 593 9.69 -21.33 -26.91
N GLN A 594 8.62 -21.98 -27.38
CA GLN A 594 8.70 -23.16 -28.27
C GLN A 594 7.74 -23.04 -29.47
N GLU A 595 7.73 -21.91 -30.15
CA GLU A 595 7.06 -21.79 -31.45
C GLU A 595 8.08 -21.97 -32.57
N ASP A 596 8.34 -23.23 -32.96
CA ASP A 596 8.84 -23.56 -34.29
C ASP A 596 8.19 -24.81 -34.90
N GLU A 597 7.33 -25.56 -34.20
CA GLU A 597 6.63 -26.70 -34.79
C GLU A 597 5.18 -26.84 -34.29
N GLY A 598 4.21 -26.58 -35.19
CA GLY A 598 2.84 -27.08 -35.12
C GLY A 598 1.88 -26.39 -34.12
N ALA A 599 1.20 -25.34 -34.56
CA ALA A 599 0.08 -24.76 -33.81
C ALA A 599 -1.17 -25.66 -33.92
N THR A 600 -1.46 -26.46 -32.89
CA THR A 600 -2.74 -27.15 -32.74
C THR A 600 -3.66 -26.29 -31.87
N VAL A 601 -4.69 -25.69 -32.47
CA VAL A 601 -5.74 -24.94 -31.78
C VAL A 601 -6.85 -25.92 -31.40
N VAL A 602 -7.07 -26.16 -30.10
CA VAL A 602 -8.22 -26.94 -29.62
C VAL A 602 -9.36 -25.97 -29.31
N LEU A 603 -10.40 -26.00 -30.14
CA LEU A 603 -11.65 -25.29 -29.90
C LEU A 603 -12.58 -26.20 -29.09
N ALA A 604 -12.95 -25.80 -27.87
CA ALA A 604 -14.05 -26.40 -27.14
C ALA A 604 -15.16 -25.35 -26.99
N GLU A 605 -16.33 -25.61 -27.56
CA GLU A 605 -17.55 -24.87 -27.22
C GLU A 605 -18.04 -25.33 -25.84
N PRO A 606 -18.34 -24.41 -24.90
CA PRO A 606 -18.92 -24.80 -23.63
C PRO A 606 -20.40 -25.18 -23.82
N MET A 607 -20.70 -26.48 -23.83
CA MET A 607 -22.07 -26.97 -23.64
C MET A 607 -22.43 -26.86 -22.16
N ILE A 608 -23.35 -25.94 -21.85
CA ILE A 608 -23.97 -25.81 -20.54
C ILE A 608 -25.10 -26.84 -20.47
N GLU A 609 -24.86 -27.98 -19.85
CA GLU A 609 -25.94 -28.80 -19.28
C GLU A 609 -25.93 -28.67 -17.76
N GLU A 610 -27.12 -28.46 -17.20
CA GLU A 610 -27.35 -28.23 -15.78
C GLU A 610 -26.82 -29.40 -14.93
N GLY A 611 -25.87 -29.10 -14.05
CA GLY A 611 -25.59 -29.90 -12.86
C GLY A 611 -24.73 -31.14 -13.06
N ASP A 612 -23.42 -30.96 -13.21
CA ASP A 612 -22.41 -31.61 -12.34
C ASP A 612 -21.00 -31.18 -12.76
N MET A 613 -20.23 -30.72 -11.77
CA MET A 613 -18.83 -30.30 -11.94
C MET A 613 -17.96 -31.54 -12.21
N THR A 614 -17.46 -31.69 -13.44
CA THR A 614 -16.46 -32.71 -13.79
C THR A 614 -15.07 -32.11 -13.91
N GLU A 615 -14.11 -32.75 -13.24
CA GLU A 615 -12.67 -32.45 -13.25
C GLU A 615 -12.12 -32.46 -14.67
N ILE A 616 -11.41 -31.39 -15.06
CA ILE A 616 -10.62 -31.34 -16.28
C ILE A 616 -9.31 -32.08 -16.02
N ILE A 617 -9.26 -33.37 -16.38
CA ILE A 617 -8.03 -34.17 -16.39
C ILE A 617 -7.32 -33.92 -17.73
N VAL A 618 -6.19 -33.22 -17.71
CA VAL A 618 -5.28 -33.09 -18.85
C VAL A 618 -4.47 -34.38 -18.97
N ALA A 619 -4.80 -35.23 -19.95
CA ALA A 619 -3.99 -36.40 -20.30
C ALA A 619 -2.94 -36.00 -21.35
N MET A 620 -1.65 -36.19 -21.01
CA MET A 620 -0.50 -36.13 -21.93
C MET A 620 -0.01 -37.55 -22.21
N GLU A 621 0.06 -37.96 -23.47
CA GLU A 621 1.00 -39.00 -23.94
C GLU A 621 1.57 -38.61 -25.30
N PRO A 622 2.90 -38.72 -25.54
CA PRO A 622 3.50 -38.48 -26.85
C PRO A 622 3.75 -39.82 -27.57
N GLU A 623 3.08 -40.07 -28.69
CA GLU A 623 3.49 -41.11 -29.63
C GLU A 623 4.61 -40.60 -30.56
N LYS A 624 5.79 -41.20 -30.41
CA LYS A 624 6.84 -41.21 -31.43
C LYS A 624 6.48 -42.25 -32.49
N ASN A 625 6.38 -41.83 -33.74
CA ASN A 625 6.44 -42.73 -34.90
C ASN A 625 7.72 -42.45 -35.69
N GLU A 626 8.65 -43.39 -35.71
CA GLU A 626 9.55 -43.59 -36.83
C GLU A 626 9.60 -45.08 -37.19
N ALA A 627 9.55 -45.30 -38.50
CA ALA A 627 9.31 -46.56 -39.19
C ALA A 627 10.34 -47.65 -38.92
N ILE A 628 9.85 -48.88 -38.73
CA ILE A 628 10.53 -50.09 -39.22
C ILE A 628 9.48 -51.01 -39.88
N SER A 629 9.85 -51.42 -41.07
CA SER A 629 9.26 -52.33 -42.05
C SER A 629 8.67 -53.64 -41.52
N GLU A 630 7.71 -54.15 -42.31
CA GLU A 630 7.51 -55.57 -42.67
C GLU A 630 7.72 -56.62 -41.57
N ASP A 631 6.62 -57.23 -41.09
CA ASP A 631 6.35 -58.66 -41.30
C ASP A 631 5.23 -59.19 -40.39
N VAL A 632 4.64 -60.29 -40.86
CA VAL A 632 3.84 -61.28 -40.12
C VAL A 632 2.34 -61.00 -39.99
N ALA A 633 1.63 -61.36 -41.07
CA ALA A 633 0.37 -62.06 -40.96
C ALA A 633 0.52 -63.33 -40.09
N THR A 634 -0.38 -63.56 -39.13
CA THR A 634 -1.12 -64.83 -38.93
C THR A 634 -1.90 -64.89 -37.61
N ARG A 635 -3.11 -65.47 -37.73
CA ARG A 635 -3.93 -66.20 -36.73
C ARG A 635 -4.67 -65.38 -35.67
N GLU A 636 -5.99 -65.24 -35.76
CA GLU A 636 -7.06 -66.24 -35.56
C GLU A 636 -7.20 -66.77 -34.12
N GLU A 637 -8.41 -66.50 -33.62
CA GLU A 637 -9.32 -67.39 -32.89
C GLU A 637 -9.35 -67.45 -31.36
N CYS A 638 -10.57 -67.16 -30.87
CA CYS A 638 -11.33 -67.86 -29.82
C CYS A 638 -10.82 -67.73 -28.38
N SER A 639 -11.63 -67.63 -27.32
CA SER A 639 -13.04 -67.99 -27.08
C SER A 639 -13.48 -67.33 -25.76
N GLY A 640 -14.79 -67.16 -25.57
CA GLY A 640 -15.36 -66.57 -24.36
C GLY A 640 -15.62 -67.54 -23.19
N GLU A 641 -16.32 -66.94 -22.21
CA GLU A 641 -17.20 -67.53 -21.20
C GLU A 641 -16.64 -68.08 -19.86
N THR A 642 -16.98 -67.32 -18.81
CA THR A 642 -17.70 -67.70 -17.56
C THR A 642 -17.04 -68.37 -16.36
N LEU A 643 -17.31 -67.73 -15.21
CA LEU A 643 -17.78 -68.25 -13.90
C LEU A 643 -16.80 -68.90 -12.88
N ALA A 644 -16.81 -68.24 -11.72
CA ALA A 644 -16.96 -68.76 -10.34
C ALA A 644 -15.82 -69.55 -9.65
N GLU A 645 -15.48 -69.02 -8.46
CA GLU A 645 -15.25 -69.70 -7.16
C GLU A 645 -14.43 -71.00 -7.16
N ASP A 646 -13.24 -71.02 -6.54
CA ASP A 646 -13.09 -71.36 -5.10
C ASP A 646 -11.63 -71.71 -4.72
N HIS A 647 -11.31 -71.35 -3.46
CA HIS A 647 -10.44 -72.05 -2.51
C HIS A 647 -8.89 -72.12 -2.60
N GLN A 648 -8.33 -71.87 -1.39
CA GLN A 648 -7.14 -72.44 -0.72
C GLN A 648 -5.76 -71.80 -1.01
N THR A 649 -5.25 -70.94 -0.12
CA THR A 649 -4.34 -71.24 1.02
C THR A 649 -3.05 -71.99 0.67
N ALA A 650 -1.91 -71.28 0.73
CA ALA A 650 -0.78 -71.54 1.65
C ALA A 650 0.55 -71.03 1.05
N GLU A 651 1.29 -70.29 1.87
CA GLU A 651 2.77 -70.26 2.04
C GLU A 651 3.67 -70.28 0.79
N GLU A 652 4.38 -69.18 0.53
CA GLU A 652 5.74 -68.87 1.06
C GLU A 652 6.08 -67.39 0.85
#